data_AF-A0A1V8SRY5-F1
#
_entry.id   AF-A0A1V8SRY5-F1
#
_cell.length_a   1.000
_cell.length_b   1.000
_cell.length_c   1.000
_cell.angle_alpha   90.00
_cell.angle_beta   90.00
_cell.angle_gamma   90.00
#
_symmetry.space_group_name_H-M   'P 1'
#
loop_
_entity.id
_entity.type
_entity.pdbx_description
1 polymer ?
#
loop_
_entity_poly.entity_id
_entity_poly.type
_entity_poly.pdbx_seq_one_letter_code
_entity_poly.pdbx_strand_id
1 'polypeptide(L)'
;MKFFIEDLPVLFPYPRIYPEQYAYMCDLKRTLDAGGHCVLEMPSGTGKTVSLLSLIVAYQQFYPEHRKLIYCSRTMSEIEKALAELKALMKYRADQLGEVEDFRGLGLTSRKNLCLHPSVKREKSGSVVDARCRSLTAGFVKEKKERGEDVDLCVYHDNLDLLEPHNLIPPGVWTLDGMLRYGEQNKQCPYFTARRMMSFCNVIIYSYHYLLDPKIAERVSKELSKDCIVVFDEAHNIDNVCIESLSIDITEDSLRKAARGASNLERKISEMKDTDAEKLQNEYSKLVEGLREADEARDEGAFMSNPALPDDLLKEAVPGNIRRAEHFTAFLKRFIEYLKTRMKVLHVISETPPSFLQHLKELTFIEKKPLRFCAERLTSLVRTLELSNIEDYQPLQEVASFATLVATYDTGFLLILEPYESETATVPNPILHFTCLDAAIAIKPVFDRFSSVIITSGTISPLEMYPKMLGFTCVVQESYAMTLARRSFLPMIVTRGSDQGSISSGFQTRNDPSNVRNYGNLLIEFSKLTPDGMVVFFPSYLYMESIISMWQGMGILDQVWKSKLILVETPDSQETSLALETYRTACSNGRGAVLLCVARGKVSEGIDFDHHYGRTVLCIGVPFQYTESRILKARLEFLRETYRIRENDFLSFDAMRHCAQCLGRVLRGKDDYGIMVMADKRFAKKRQQLPKWIGSALSEADANMSVDQSVAAAKRFLKGMSKPFPMHLQEGVSTWSFDDLMRHQAKVNAEHEKAGRIIDGGIGGSNGHVHGDEIMAEAEAEVDAATMEMPDFDDDMNDF
;
A
#
# COMPACT_ATOMS: atom_id res chain seq x y z
N MET A 1 -1.63 -28.71 9.97
CA MET A 1 -0.37 -29.48 10.02
C MET A 1 0.53 -28.92 11.13
N LYS A 2 1.27 -29.77 11.86
CA LYS A 2 2.33 -29.34 12.81
C LYS A 2 3.68 -29.76 12.27
N PHE A 3 4.62 -28.84 12.09
CA PHE A 3 5.99 -29.13 11.67
C PHE A 3 6.98 -28.21 12.36
N PHE A 4 8.27 -28.49 12.25
CA PHE A 4 9.33 -27.69 12.85
C PHE A 4 10.09 -26.92 11.76
N ILE A 5 10.38 -25.65 12.00
CA ILE A 5 11.37 -24.90 11.23
C ILE A 5 12.54 -24.70 12.17
N GLU A 6 13.61 -25.47 11.96
CA GLU A 6 14.71 -25.60 12.91
C GLU A 6 14.18 -26.04 14.29
N ASP A 7 14.21 -25.15 15.29
CA ASP A 7 13.72 -25.36 16.64
C ASP A 7 12.27 -24.92 16.87
N LEU A 8 11.69 -24.13 15.96
CA LEU A 8 10.39 -23.50 16.13
C LEU A 8 9.23 -24.42 15.68
N PRO A 9 8.30 -24.81 16.58
CA PRO A 9 7.10 -25.56 16.21
C PRO A 9 6.05 -24.66 15.56
N VAL A 10 5.75 -24.89 14.29
CA VAL A 10 4.74 -24.14 13.53
C VAL A 10 3.45 -24.95 13.40
N LEU A 11 2.33 -24.35 13.82
CA LEU A 11 0.98 -24.88 13.61
C LEU A 11 0.36 -24.19 12.39
N PHE A 12 0.35 -24.90 11.26
CA PHE A 12 -0.23 -24.41 10.02
C PHE A 12 -1.70 -24.83 9.89
N PRO A 13 -2.64 -23.93 9.58
CA PRO A 13 -4.08 -24.21 9.65
C PRO A 13 -4.61 -25.08 8.49
N TYR A 14 -3.73 -25.49 7.57
CA TYR A 14 -4.06 -26.38 6.45
C TYR A 14 -3.36 -27.73 6.58
N PRO A 15 -3.92 -28.80 5.97
CA PRO A 15 -3.34 -30.13 5.97
C PRO A 15 -2.15 -30.29 5.00
N ARG A 16 -1.92 -29.32 4.11
CA ARG A 16 -0.86 -29.31 3.10
C ARG A 16 -0.21 -27.93 3.02
N ILE A 17 1.05 -27.88 2.63
CA ILE A 17 1.85 -26.65 2.48
C ILE A 17 2.42 -26.58 1.07
N TYR A 18 2.65 -25.37 0.56
CA TYR A 18 3.39 -25.18 -0.70
C TYR A 18 4.91 -25.08 -0.45
N PRO A 19 5.75 -25.58 -1.37
CA PRO A 19 7.20 -25.43 -1.28
C PRO A 19 7.65 -23.98 -1.03
N GLU A 20 7.06 -23.04 -1.77
CA GLU A 20 7.36 -21.62 -1.64
C GLU A 20 6.90 -21.02 -0.30
N GLN A 21 5.81 -21.53 0.30
CA GLN A 21 5.38 -21.11 1.64
C GLN A 21 6.40 -21.54 2.70
N TYR A 22 6.95 -22.75 2.58
CA TYR A 22 7.97 -23.24 3.50
C TYR A 22 9.26 -22.44 3.39
N ALA A 23 9.74 -22.19 2.15
CA ALA A 23 10.92 -21.35 1.90
C ALA A 23 10.73 -19.94 2.47
N TYR A 24 9.56 -19.32 2.23
CA TYR A 24 9.19 -18.03 2.79
C TYR A 24 9.25 -18.01 4.32
N MET A 25 8.70 -19.04 4.99
CA MET A 25 8.75 -19.12 6.44
C MET A 25 10.18 -19.30 6.98
N CYS A 26 11.05 -20.04 6.28
CA CYS A 26 12.46 -20.20 6.67
C CYS A 26 13.22 -18.88 6.63
N ASP A 27 13.10 -18.13 5.53
CA ASP A 27 13.79 -16.85 5.36
C ASP A 27 13.21 -15.75 6.27
N LEU A 28 11.91 -15.82 6.55
CA LEU A 28 11.27 -14.96 7.53
C LEU A 28 11.81 -15.27 8.94
N LYS A 29 11.96 -16.54 9.34
CA LYS A 29 12.58 -16.93 10.61
C LYS A 29 14.01 -16.40 10.72
N ARG A 30 14.83 -16.60 9.68
CA ARG A 30 16.22 -16.07 9.61
C ARG A 30 16.28 -14.57 9.84
N THR A 31 15.33 -13.82 9.27
CA THR A 31 15.25 -12.37 9.46
C THR A 31 14.94 -12.01 10.92
N LEU A 32 13.96 -12.70 11.52
CA LEU A 32 13.55 -12.43 12.91
C LEU A 32 14.66 -12.80 13.92
N ASP A 33 15.39 -13.87 13.66
CA ASP A 33 16.50 -14.36 14.49
C ASP A 33 17.75 -13.46 14.38
N ALA A 34 18.09 -13.01 13.16
CA ALA A 34 19.22 -12.11 12.95
C ALA A 34 18.98 -10.69 13.47
N GLY A 35 17.72 -10.25 13.53
CA GLY A 35 17.35 -8.88 13.87
C GLY A 35 17.68 -7.92 12.72
N GLY A 36 16.67 -7.57 11.92
CA GLY A 36 16.83 -6.57 10.86
C GLY A 36 15.64 -6.54 9.89
N HIS A 37 15.82 -5.82 8.80
CA HIS A 37 14.76 -5.64 7.79
C HIS A 37 14.90 -6.65 6.65
N CYS A 38 13.78 -7.04 6.03
CA CYS A 38 13.81 -7.89 4.85
C CYS A 38 12.81 -7.44 3.79
N VAL A 39 13.10 -7.83 2.55
CA VAL A 39 12.22 -7.64 1.40
C VAL A 39 11.98 -8.99 0.75
N LEU A 40 10.72 -9.44 0.77
CA LEU A 40 10.33 -10.78 0.32
C LEU A 40 9.26 -10.68 -0.77
N GLU A 41 9.59 -11.12 -1.98
CA GLU A 41 8.65 -11.22 -3.09
C GLU A 41 7.99 -12.60 -3.11
N MET A 42 6.70 -12.67 -2.77
CA MET A 42 5.94 -13.93 -2.79
C MET A 42 4.76 -13.85 -3.76
N PRO A 43 4.67 -14.75 -4.77
CA PRO A 43 3.64 -14.67 -5.80
C PRO A 43 2.21 -14.62 -5.26
N SER A 44 1.34 -13.89 -5.96
CA SER A 44 -0.08 -13.81 -5.63
C SER A 44 -0.75 -15.19 -5.63
N GLY A 45 -1.69 -15.41 -4.70
CA GLY A 45 -2.44 -16.67 -4.60
C GLY A 45 -1.71 -17.83 -3.92
N THR A 46 -0.51 -17.62 -3.37
CA THR A 46 0.27 -18.65 -2.67
C THR A 46 0.05 -18.70 -1.16
N GLY A 47 -0.90 -17.92 -0.60
CA GLY A 47 -1.19 -17.92 0.85
C GLY A 47 -0.15 -17.19 1.71
N LYS A 48 0.26 -15.99 1.26
CA LYS A 48 1.25 -15.13 1.94
C LYS A 48 0.84 -14.71 3.34
N THR A 49 -0.39 -14.25 3.51
CA THR A 49 -0.89 -13.80 4.81
C THR A 49 -0.95 -14.95 5.81
N VAL A 50 -1.51 -16.10 5.43
CA VAL A 50 -1.52 -17.31 6.29
C VAL A 50 -0.13 -17.76 6.71
N SER A 51 0.82 -17.86 5.77
CA SER A 51 2.19 -18.33 6.07
C SER A 51 2.92 -17.37 7.01
N LEU A 52 2.81 -16.07 6.76
CA LEU A 52 3.36 -15.03 7.63
C LEU A 52 2.75 -15.07 9.03
N LEU A 53 1.41 -15.09 9.14
CA LEU A 53 0.73 -15.11 10.44
C LEU A 53 1.04 -16.39 11.23
N SER A 54 1.10 -17.54 10.55
CA SER A 54 1.40 -18.83 11.19
C SER A 54 2.81 -18.84 11.81
N LEU A 55 3.80 -18.29 11.11
CA LEU A 55 5.17 -18.21 11.63
C LEU A 55 5.28 -17.21 12.77
N ILE A 56 4.76 -15.99 12.61
CA ILE A 56 4.93 -14.94 13.63
C ILE A 56 4.20 -15.30 14.92
N VAL A 57 2.98 -15.86 14.83
CA VAL A 57 2.27 -16.35 16.02
C VAL A 57 3.04 -17.48 16.68
N ALA A 58 3.63 -18.41 15.91
CA ALA A 58 4.49 -19.44 16.48
C ALA A 58 5.72 -18.83 17.20
N TYR A 59 6.35 -17.84 16.59
CA TYR A 59 7.51 -17.12 17.14
C TYR A 59 7.16 -16.43 18.47
N GLN A 60 6.03 -15.71 18.52
CA GLN A 60 5.54 -15.01 19.70
C GLN A 60 5.25 -15.92 20.90
N GLN A 61 4.85 -17.16 20.64
CA GLN A 61 4.47 -18.14 21.66
C GLN A 61 5.65 -19.01 22.10
N PHE A 62 6.62 -19.25 21.21
CA PHE A 62 7.78 -20.09 21.51
C PHE A 62 8.87 -19.32 22.27
N TYR A 63 9.16 -18.08 21.84
CA TYR A 63 10.19 -17.26 22.47
C TYR A 63 9.61 -16.42 23.63
N PRO A 64 10.36 -16.25 24.74
CA PRO A 64 9.91 -15.45 25.87
C PRO A 64 9.82 -13.95 25.56
N GLU A 65 10.53 -13.50 24.52
CA GLU A 65 10.39 -12.15 23.98
C GLU A 65 9.06 -12.06 23.21
N HIS A 66 7.99 -11.65 23.88
CA HIS A 66 6.69 -11.43 23.27
C HIS A 66 6.68 -10.18 22.38
N ARG A 67 7.35 -10.27 21.22
CA ARG A 67 7.40 -9.21 20.22
C ARG A 67 6.02 -9.03 19.58
N LYS A 68 5.37 -7.89 19.80
CA LYS A 68 4.06 -7.59 19.22
C LYS A 68 4.14 -7.50 17.69
N LEU A 69 3.13 -8.05 17.00
CA LEU A 69 3.02 -7.97 15.54
C LEU A 69 2.15 -6.77 15.14
N ILE A 70 2.70 -5.95 14.26
CA ILE A 70 2.02 -4.86 13.60
C ILE A 70 1.89 -5.23 12.13
N TYR A 71 0.69 -5.59 11.70
CA TYR A 71 0.37 -5.89 10.31
C TYR A 71 -0.20 -4.64 9.65
N CYS A 72 0.49 -4.13 8.65
CA CYS A 72 0.08 -2.98 7.88
C CYS A 72 -0.37 -3.43 6.50
N SER A 73 -1.63 -3.13 6.15
CA SER A 73 -2.18 -3.36 4.82
C SER A 73 -2.55 -2.05 4.15
N ARG A 74 -2.84 -2.07 2.86
CA ARG A 74 -3.25 -0.87 2.14
C ARG A 74 -4.75 -0.59 2.29
N THR A 75 -5.57 -1.60 2.02
CA THR A 75 -7.03 -1.44 1.91
C THR A 75 -7.81 -2.05 3.08
N MET A 76 -9.04 -1.57 3.30
CA MET A 76 -9.91 -2.10 4.36
C MET A 76 -10.28 -3.58 4.15
N SER A 77 -10.50 -3.97 2.89
CA SER A 77 -10.85 -5.36 2.54
C SER A 77 -9.71 -6.33 2.85
N GLU A 78 -8.45 -5.91 2.70
CA GLU A 78 -7.29 -6.71 3.10
C GLU A 78 -7.18 -6.82 4.63
N ILE A 79 -7.43 -5.73 5.37
CA ILE A 79 -7.46 -5.75 6.85
C ILE A 79 -8.48 -6.78 7.34
N GLU A 80 -9.69 -6.79 6.78
CA GLU A 80 -10.73 -7.76 7.15
C GLU A 80 -10.34 -9.20 6.82
N LYS A 81 -9.71 -9.44 5.66
CA LYS A 81 -9.21 -10.77 5.27
C LYS A 81 -8.12 -11.25 6.22
N ALA A 82 -7.15 -10.40 6.55
CA ALA A 82 -6.08 -10.75 7.48
C ALA A 82 -6.63 -11.08 8.88
N LEU A 83 -7.64 -10.34 9.36
CA LEU A 83 -8.32 -10.64 10.63
C LEU A 83 -9.09 -11.98 10.57
N ALA A 84 -9.74 -12.27 9.45
CA ALA A 84 -10.46 -13.53 9.26
C ALA A 84 -9.49 -14.73 9.23
N GLU A 85 -8.36 -14.61 8.54
CA GLU A 85 -7.30 -15.62 8.52
C GLU A 85 -6.66 -15.82 9.88
N LEU A 86 -6.37 -14.74 10.61
CA LEU A 86 -5.86 -14.80 11.97
C LEU A 86 -6.84 -15.52 12.90
N LYS A 87 -8.14 -15.24 12.76
CA LYS A 87 -9.19 -15.91 13.54
C LYS A 87 -9.26 -17.41 13.22
N ALA A 88 -9.13 -17.79 11.95
CA ALA A 88 -9.10 -19.20 11.54
C ALA A 88 -7.86 -19.92 12.10
N LEU A 89 -6.69 -19.26 12.07
CA LEU A 89 -5.45 -19.77 12.65
C LEU A 89 -5.60 -20.02 14.17
N MET A 90 -6.10 -19.03 14.92
CA MET A 90 -6.28 -19.17 16.37
C MET A 90 -7.30 -20.25 16.74
N LYS A 91 -8.37 -20.39 15.95
CA LYS A 91 -9.33 -21.51 16.12
C LYS A 91 -8.64 -22.86 15.92
N TYR A 92 -7.87 -23.01 14.83
CA TYR A 92 -7.12 -24.23 14.57
C TYR A 92 -6.13 -24.55 15.70
N ARG A 93 -5.44 -23.54 16.25
CA ARG A 93 -4.54 -23.72 17.40
C ARG A 93 -5.28 -24.22 18.63
N ALA A 94 -6.42 -23.60 18.98
CA ALA A 94 -7.24 -24.03 20.12
C ALA A 94 -7.72 -25.49 19.96
N ASP A 95 -8.14 -25.88 18.75
CA ASP A 95 -8.56 -27.26 18.46
C ASP A 95 -7.40 -28.27 18.59
N GLN A 96 -6.17 -27.87 18.26
CA GLN A 96 -4.99 -28.75 18.33
C GLN A 96 -4.37 -28.84 19.74
N LEU A 97 -4.41 -27.76 20.51
CA LEU A 97 -3.83 -27.70 21.86
C LEU A 97 -4.84 -28.09 22.94
N GLY A 98 -6.14 -28.00 22.66
CA GLY A 98 -7.21 -28.29 23.62
C GLY A 98 -7.46 -27.18 24.64
N GLU A 99 -6.79 -26.04 24.50
CA GLU A 99 -6.91 -24.87 25.36
C GLU A 99 -6.99 -23.57 24.54
N VAL A 100 -7.70 -22.57 25.08
CA VAL A 100 -7.77 -21.23 24.48
C VAL A 100 -6.67 -20.38 25.08
N GLU A 101 -5.65 -20.09 24.28
CA GLU A 101 -4.54 -19.21 24.64
C GLU A 101 -5.05 -17.77 24.93
N ASP A 102 -4.43 -17.05 25.87
CA ASP A 102 -4.69 -15.61 26.07
C ASP A 102 -4.05 -14.81 24.94
N PHE A 103 -4.77 -14.73 23.83
CA PHE A 103 -4.32 -14.08 22.62
C PHE A 103 -5.33 -13.03 22.17
N ARG A 104 -4.85 -11.83 21.87
CA ARG A 104 -5.67 -10.69 21.47
C ARG A 104 -5.23 -10.17 20.10
N GLY A 105 -6.12 -10.34 19.13
CA GLY A 105 -5.95 -9.83 17.77
C GLY A 105 -6.98 -8.74 17.48
N LEU A 106 -6.51 -7.58 17.01
CA LEU A 106 -7.35 -6.40 16.84
C LEU A 106 -7.18 -5.76 15.46
N GLY A 107 -8.30 -5.42 14.82
CA GLY A 107 -8.34 -4.52 13.67
C GLY A 107 -8.57 -3.07 14.05
N LEU A 108 -7.76 -2.16 13.51
CA LEU A 108 -7.95 -0.71 13.68
C LEU A 108 -8.20 -0.04 12.33
N THR A 109 -9.26 0.77 12.28
CA THR A 109 -9.65 1.57 11.11
C THR A 109 -10.13 2.97 11.51
N SER A 110 -10.66 3.73 10.53
CA SER A 110 -11.12 5.10 10.75
C SER A 110 -12.40 5.16 11.59
N ARG A 111 -12.66 6.32 12.21
CA ARG A 111 -13.89 6.56 12.98
C ARG A 111 -15.14 6.39 12.14
N LYS A 112 -15.07 6.71 10.84
CA LYS A 112 -16.16 6.50 9.88
C LYS A 112 -16.66 5.05 9.87
N ASN A 113 -15.76 4.08 10.01
CA ASN A 113 -16.10 2.66 9.95
C ASN A 113 -16.46 2.07 11.31
N LEU A 114 -15.94 2.64 12.41
CA LEU A 114 -16.12 2.13 13.78
C LEU A 114 -17.15 2.91 14.63
N CYS A 115 -17.77 3.96 14.10
CA CYS A 115 -18.73 4.78 14.85
C CYS A 115 -20.14 4.15 14.91
N LEU A 116 -20.69 4.06 16.13
CA LEU A 116 -22.06 3.60 16.38
C LEU A 116 -23.06 4.75 16.63
N HIS A 117 -22.58 5.98 16.83
CA HIS A 117 -23.45 7.10 17.18
C HIS A 117 -24.37 7.47 16.02
N PRO A 118 -25.71 7.49 16.19
CA PRO A 118 -26.66 7.57 15.09
C PRO A 118 -26.59 8.87 14.29
N SER A 119 -26.24 10.00 14.92
CA SER A 119 -26.06 11.27 14.20
C SER A 119 -24.77 11.30 13.38
N VAL A 120 -23.70 10.69 13.90
CA VAL A 120 -22.37 10.73 13.28
C VAL A 120 -22.24 9.68 12.18
N LYS A 121 -22.81 8.49 12.37
CA LYS A 121 -22.78 7.38 11.41
C LYS A 121 -23.45 7.71 10.07
N ARG A 122 -24.36 8.68 10.03
CA ARG A 122 -25.04 9.12 8.79
C ARG A 122 -24.13 9.92 7.86
N GLU A 123 -23.05 10.49 8.39
CA GLU A 123 -22.15 11.35 7.62
C GLU A 123 -21.29 10.54 6.66
N LYS A 124 -21.15 11.04 5.42
CA LYS A 124 -20.37 10.36 4.36
C LYS A 124 -18.88 10.68 4.41
N SER A 125 -18.51 11.88 4.88
CA SER A 125 -17.12 12.35 4.91
C SER A 125 -16.43 11.95 6.22
N GLY A 126 -15.20 11.44 6.12
CA GLY A 126 -14.40 11.09 7.29
C GLY A 126 -14.03 12.31 8.15
N SER A 127 -13.71 13.45 7.53
CA SER A 127 -13.35 14.67 8.26
C SER A 127 -14.50 15.20 9.13
N VAL A 128 -15.73 15.14 8.61
CA VAL A 128 -16.95 15.54 9.32
C VAL A 128 -17.24 14.59 10.47
N VAL A 129 -17.09 13.27 10.24
CA VAL A 129 -17.23 12.26 11.30
C VAL A 129 -16.26 12.54 12.45
N ASP A 130 -15.01 12.86 12.13
CA ASP A 130 -13.99 13.14 13.14
C ASP A 130 -14.30 14.41 13.95
N ALA A 131 -14.73 15.48 13.27
CA ALA A 131 -15.12 16.74 13.90
C ALA A 131 -16.34 16.56 14.82
N ARG A 132 -17.38 15.86 14.36
CA ARG A 132 -18.58 15.57 15.15
C ARG A 132 -18.31 14.63 16.32
N CYS A 133 -17.46 13.62 16.12
CA CYS A 133 -17.03 12.76 17.21
C CYS A 133 -16.33 13.59 18.30
N ARG A 134 -15.45 14.53 17.91
CA ARG A 134 -14.78 15.42 18.86
C ARG A 134 -15.76 16.37 19.57
N SER A 135 -16.74 16.93 18.87
CA SER A 135 -17.74 17.81 19.51
C SER A 135 -18.54 17.10 20.60
N LEU A 136 -18.60 15.76 20.58
CA LEU A 136 -19.31 14.94 21.58
C LEU A 136 -18.39 14.32 22.64
N THR A 137 -17.07 14.31 22.43
CA THR A 137 -16.10 13.60 23.29
C THR A 137 -15.03 14.50 23.89
N ALA A 138 -14.93 15.76 23.47
CA ALA A 138 -13.91 16.66 23.98
C ALA A 138 -14.07 16.91 25.48
N GLY A 139 -12.94 16.92 26.21
CA GLY A 139 -12.94 17.07 27.67
C GLY A 139 -13.65 18.33 28.17
N PHE A 140 -13.54 19.45 27.45
CA PHE A 140 -14.25 20.69 27.82
C PHE A 140 -15.79 20.57 27.69
N VAL A 141 -16.31 19.68 26.84
CA VAL A 141 -17.76 19.43 26.72
C VAL A 141 -18.23 18.62 27.92
N LYS A 142 -17.41 17.66 28.38
CA LYS A 142 -17.66 16.92 29.62
C LYS A 142 -17.69 17.86 30.83
N GLU A 143 -16.71 18.77 30.94
CA GLU A 143 -16.69 19.79 31.99
C GLU A 143 -17.91 20.72 31.94
N LYS A 144 -18.37 21.13 30.76
CA LYS A 144 -19.59 21.96 30.62
C LYS A 144 -20.84 21.22 31.11
N LYS A 145 -20.95 19.94 30.81
CA LYS A 145 -22.04 19.10 31.32
C LYS A 145 -21.98 18.96 32.84
N GLU A 146 -20.79 18.78 33.40
CA GLU A 146 -20.58 18.74 34.87
C GLU A 146 -20.94 20.07 35.55
N ARG A 147 -20.76 21.20 34.85
CA ARG A 147 -21.22 22.53 35.29
C ARG A 147 -22.73 22.75 35.15
N GLY A 148 -23.46 21.78 34.60
CA GLY A 148 -24.91 21.82 34.43
C GLY A 148 -25.39 22.51 33.15
N GLU A 149 -24.52 22.73 32.16
CA GLU A 149 -24.91 23.22 30.83
C GLU A 149 -25.56 22.10 30.00
N ASP A 150 -26.53 22.45 29.16
CA ASP A 150 -27.23 21.52 28.27
C ASP A 150 -26.36 21.18 27.04
N VAL A 151 -25.51 20.16 27.19
CA VAL A 151 -24.61 19.67 26.14
C VAL A 151 -24.72 18.15 25.99
N ASP A 152 -24.84 17.73 24.72
CA ASP A 152 -24.89 16.32 24.34
C ASP A 152 -23.50 15.68 24.43
N LEU A 153 -23.45 14.51 25.06
CA LEU A 153 -22.25 13.65 25.09
C LEU A 153 -22.50 12.33 24.37
N CYS A 154 -21.40 11.72 23.92
CA CYS A 154 -21.46 10.39 23.33
C CYS A 154 -21.64 9.32 24.42
N VAL A 155 -22.84 8.74 24.50
CA VAL A 155 -23.17 7.63 25.43
C VAL A 155 -22.16 6.48 25.34
N TYR A 156 -21.71 6.14 24.13
CA TYR A 156 -20.78 5.04 23.90
C TYR A 156 -19.36 5.32 24.45
N HIS A 157 -18.94 6.59 24.48
CA HIS A 157 -17.62 6.98 24.97
C HIS A 157 -17.62 7.10 26.49
N ASP A 158 -18.65 7.75 27.06
CA ASP A 158 -18.74 7.95 28.51
C ASP A 158 -18.73 6.61 29.28
N ASN A 159 -19.38 5.58 28.73
CA ASN A 159 -19.39 4.24 29.32
C ASN A 159 -18.00 3.57 29.36
N LEU A 160 -17.08 3.96 28.47
CA LEU A 160 -15.73 3.39 28.46
C LEU A 160 -14.85 3.92 29.58
N ASP A 161 -15.11 5.14 30.07
CA ASP A 161 -14.36 5.72 31.19
C ASP A 161 -14.65 4.99 32.51
N LEU A 162 -15.76 4.24 32.57
CA LEU A 162 -16.14 3.43 33.73
C LEU A 162 -15.44 2.06 33.77
N LEU A 163 -14.74 1.68 32.68
CA LEU A 163 -14.15 0.37 32.50
C LEU A 163 -12.62 0.44 32.49
N GLU A 164 -11.98 -0.58 33.05
CA GLU A 164 -10.52 -0.67 33.04
C GLU A 164 -9.98 -0.94 31.62
N PRO A 165 -8.91 -0.22 31.19
CA PRO A 165 -8.40 -0.34 29.83
C PRO A 165 -7.96 -1.75 29.40
N HIS A 166 -7.54 -2.60 30.33
CA HIS A 166 -7.01 -3.94 30.01
C HIS A 166 -8.11 -5.00 29.78
N ASN A 167 -9.36 -4.70 30.12
CA ASN A 167 -10.47 -5.66 30.12
C ASN A 167 -11.69 -5.19 29.31
N LEU A 168 -11.46 -4.34 28.30
CA LEU A 168 -12.56 -3.81 27.47
C LEU A 168 -13.14 -4.89 26.54
N ILE A 169 -12.29 -5.79 26.06
CA ILE A 169 -12.66 -6.94 25.23
C ILE A 169 -12.05 -8.23 25.78
N PRO A 170 -12.78 -9.36 25.74
CA PRO A 170 -12.23 -10.63 26.16
C PRO A 170 -11.18 -11.14 25.14
N PRO A 171 -10.32 -12.09 25.56
CA PRO A 171 -9.34 -12.73 24.69
C PRO A 171 -9.99 -13.31 23.44
N GLY A 172 -9.32 -13.14 22.30
CA GLY A 172 -9.81 -13.54 21.00
C GLY A 172 -9.39 -12.59 19.88
N VAL A 173 -9.71 -13.01 18.65
CA VAL A 173 -9.48 -12.22 17.44
C VAL A 173 -10.77 -11.51 17.04
N TRP A 174 -10.72 -10.18 17.03
CA TRP A 174 -11.87 -9.32 16.77
C TRP A 174 -11.80 -8.75 15.36
N THR A 175 -12.73 -9.19 14.50
CA THR A 175 -12.99 -8.54 13.21
C THR A 175 -13.69 -7.19 13.43
N LEU A 176 -13.65 -6.31 12.42
CA LEU A 176 -14.30 -4.99 12.50
C LEU A 176 -15.80 -5.12 12.81
N ASP A 177 -16.50 -5.98 12.07
CA ASP A 177 -17.92 -6.30 12.33
C ASP A 177 -18.16 -6.91 13.72
N GLY A 178 -17.26 -7.78 14.17
CA GLY A 178 -17.34 -8.38 15.50
C GLY A 178 -17.26 -7.31 16.59
N MET A 179 -16.37 -6.35 16.42
CA MET A 179 -16.20 -5.24 17.35
C MET A 179 -17.38 -4.25 17.33
N LEU A 180 -17.95 -3.97 16.15
CA LEU A 180 -19.17 -3.17 16.04
C LEU A 180 -20.35 -3.81 16.80
N ARG A 181 -20.57 -5.11 16.60
CA ARG A 181 -21.65 -5.86 17.28
C ARG A 181 -21.44 -5.88 18.80
N TYR A 182 -20.21 -6.08 19.24
CA TYR A 182 -19.89 -6.05 20.67
C TYR A 182 -20.10 -4.66 21.29
N GLY A 183 -19.67 -3.60 20.59
CA GLY A 183 -19.89 -2.22 21.03
C GLY A 183 -21.37 -1.84 21.10
N GLU A 184 -22.20 -2.37 20.19
CA GLU A 184 -23.66 -2.17 20.21
C GLU A 184 -24.32 -2.87 21.41
N GLN A 185 -23.95 -4.11 21.68
CA GLN A 185 -24.48 -4.91 22.80
C GLN A 185 -24.11 -4.31 24.16
N ASN A 186 -22.84 -3.91 24.32
CA ASN A 186 -22.32 -3.40 25.60
C ASN A 186 -22.36 -1.87 25.72
N LYS A 187 -22.91 -1.17 24.72
CA LYS A 187 -22.94 0.30 24.63
C LYS A 187 -21.57 0.94 24.83
N GLN A 188 -20.55 0.36 24.21
CA GLN A 188 -19.16 0.84 24.25
C GLN A 188 -18.76 1.36 22.87
N CYS A 189 -17.88 2.36 22.81
CA CYS A 189 -17.40 2.91 21.54
C CYS A 189 -16.31 2.03 20.92
N PRO A 190 -16.57 1.34 19.78
CA PRO A 190 -15.61 0.41 19.15
C PRO A 190 -14.25 1.06 18.87
N TYR A 191 -14.26 2.31 18.39
CA TYR A 191 -13.04 3.04 18.04
C TYR A 191 -12.12 3.28 19.25
N PHE A 192 -12.68 3.79 20.36
CA PHE A 192 -11.90 4.05 21.56
C PHE A 192 -11.54 2.77 22.31
N THR A 193 -12.40 1.74 22.24
CA THR A 193 -12.06 0.38 22.72
C THR A 193 -10.82 -0.15 22.00
N ALA A 194 -10.82 -0.14 20.66
CA ALA A 194 -9.67 -0.58 19.87
C ALA A 194 -8.39 0.19 20.24
N ARG A 195 -8.51 1.51 20.38
CA ARG A 195 -7.36 2.37 20.72
C ARG A 195 -6.81 2.07 22.11
N ARG A 196 -7.65 2.04 23.16
CA ARG A 196 -7.21 1.78 24.54
C ARG A 196 -6.63 0.36 24.72
N MET A 197 -7.11 -0.61 23.93
CA MET A 197 -6.62 -2.00 23.96
C MET A 197 -5.31 -2.22 23.19
N MET A 198 -4.87 -1.27 22.38
CA MET A 198 -3.73 -1.42 21.46
C MET A 198 -2.43 -1.82 22.17
N SER A 199 -2.18 -1.29 23.37
CA SER A 199 -1.02 -1.65 24.20
C SER A 199 -1.05 -3.10 24.68
N PHE A 200 -2.23 -3.70 24.87
CA PHE A 200 -2.43 -5.06 25.40
C PHE A 200 -2.60 -6.15 24.33
N CYS A 201 -2.72 -5.80 23.05
CA CYS A 201 -2.90 -6.77 21.97
C CYS A 201 -1.56 -7.42 21.53
N ASN A 202 -1.60 -8.70 21.13
CA ASN A 202 -0.45 -9.41 20.55
C ASN A 202 -0.28 -9.10 19.06
N VAL A 203 -1.40 -8.92 18.37
CA VAL A 203 -1.44 -8.60 16.92
C VAL A 203 -2.38 -7.41 16.69
N ILE A 204 -1.87 -6.42 15.96
CA ILE A 204 -2.64 -5.26 15.53
C ILE A 204 -2.59 -5.20 14.00
N ILE A 205 -3.76 -5.03 13.37
CA ILE A 205 -3.90 -4.92 11.92
C ILE A 205 -4.49 -3.55 11.57
N TYR A 206 -3.75 -2.71 10.84
CA TYR A 206 -4.23 -1.39 10.39
C TYR A 206 -3.65 -0.97 9.04
N SER A 207 -4.01 0.23 8.57
CA SER A 207 -3.56 0.76 7.28
C SER A 207 -2.17 1.42 7.35
N TYR A 208 -1.40 1.40 6.26
CA TYR A 208 -0.10 2.09 6.14
C TYR A 208 -0.11 3.53 6.66
N HIS A 209 -1.18 4.26 6.39
CA HIS A 209 -1.30 5.67 6.78
C HIS A 209 -1.18 5.87 8.29
N TYR A 210 -1.55 4.89 9.12
CA TYR A 210 -1.41 5.01 10.57
C TYR A 210 0.04 4.95 11.06
N LEU A 211 0.94 4.38 10.25
CA LEU A 211 2.37 4.24 10.59
C LEU A 211 3.26 5.22 9.84
N LEU A 212 2.90 5.56 8.60
CA LEU A 212 3.70 6.42 7.73
C LEU A 212 3.28 7.89 7.73
N ASP A 213 2.00 8.21 7.99
CA ASP A 213 1.58 9.61 8.13
C ASP A 213 2.10 10.13 9.47
N PRO A 214 3.03 11.09 9.49
CA PRO A 214 3.60 11.56 10.74
C PRO A 214 2.56 12.16 11.70
N LYS A 215 1.46 12.70 11.16
CA LYS A 215 0.36 13.23 11.97
C LYS A 215 -0.26 12.12 12.81
N ILE A 216 -0.43 10.92 12.26
CA ILE A 216 -1.10 9.82 12.96
C ILE A 216 -0.08 8.95 13.70
N ALA A 217 1.06 8.70 13.06
CA ALA A 217 2.11 7.82 13.53
C ALA A 217 2.65 8.23 14.89
N GLU A 218 2.81 9.52 15.20
CA GLU A 218 3.33 9.94 16.51
C GLU A 218 2.46 9.40 17.66
N ARG A 219 1.13 9.39 17.49
CA ARG A 219 0.20 8.91 18.52
C ARG A 219 0.20 7.39 18.63
N VAL A 220 0.07 6.73 17.50
CA VAL A 220 -0.01 5.26 17.45
C VAL A 220 1.32 4.65 17.87
N SER A 221 2.42 5.21 17.37
CA SER A 221 3.75 4.70 17.65
C SER A 221 4.13 4.88 19.11
N LYS A 222 3.84 6.02 19.78
CA LYS A 222 4.19 6.22 21.21
C LYS A 222 3.68 5.10 22.13
N GLU A 223 2.53 4.51 21.84
CA GLU A 223 1.95 3.40 22.62
C GLU A 223 2.62 2.03 22.35
N LEU A 224 3.51 1.94 21.35
CA LEU A 224 4.14 0.71 20.88
C LEU A 224 5.63 0.65 21.28
N SER A 225 6.05 -0.52 21.77
CA SER A 225 7.46 -0.82 22.09
C SER A 225 8.34 -0.86 20.83
N LYS A 226 9.65 -0.71 21.02
CA LYS A 226 10.65 -0.81 19.92
C LYS A 226 10.83 -2.24 19.41
N ASP A 227 10.54 -3.23 20.26
CA ASP A 227 10.70 -4.66 19.95
C ASP A 227 9.55 -5.25 19.13
N CYS A 228 8.72 -4.42 18.50
CA CYS A 228 7.63 -4.89 17.65
C CYS A 228 8.15 -5.36 16.28
N ILE A 229 7.47 -6.35 15.71
CA ILE A 229 7.66 -6.80 14.33
C ILE A 229 6.65 -6.07 13.46
N VAL A 230 7.13 -5.29 12.48
CA VAL A 230 6.29 -4.56 11.53
C VAL A 230 6.27 -5.30 10.20
N VAL A 231 5.09 -5.54 9.66
CA VAL A 231 4.88 -6.18 8.36
C VAL A 231 4.14 -5.21 7.45
N PHE A 232 4.76 -4.84 6.33
CA PHE A 232 4.08 -4.15 5.23
C PHE A 232 3.66 -5.17 4.18
N ASP A 233 2.36 -5.43 4.11
CA ASP A 233 1.74 -6.36 3.17
C ASP A 233 1.23 -5.65 1.92
N GLU A 234 1.59 -6.11 0.71
CA GLU A 234 1.31 -5.47 -0.59
C GLU A 234 2.03 -4.12 -0.75
N ALA A 235 3.25 -4.05 -0.21
CA ALA A 235 4.07 -2.84 -0.09
C ALA A 235 4.67 -2.32 -1.40
N HIS A 236 4.04 -2.60 -2.55
CA HIS A 236 4.52 -2.14 -3.85
C HIS A 236 4.43 -0.62 -3.96
N ASN A 237 3.45 0.06 -3.36
CA ASN A 237 3.24 1.52 -3.46
C ASN A 237 3.71 2.33 -2.24
N ILE A 238 4.61 1.77 -1.42
CA ILE A 238 5.05 2.42 -0.18
C ILE A 238 5.73 3.78 -0.44
N ASP A 239 6.44 3.92 -1.56
CA ASP A 239 7.10 5.16 -1.98
C ASP A 239 6.09 6.29 -2.23
N ASN A 240 4.99 5.98 -2.92
CA ASN A 240 3.93 6.95 -3.20
C ASN A 240 3.21 7.37 -1.91
N VAL A 241 2.93 6.42 -0.99
CA VAL A 241 2.29 6.73 0.30
C VAL A 241 3.17 7.65 1.15
N CYS A 242 4.49 7.41 1.19
CA CYS A 242 5.44 8.30 1.87
C CYS A 242 5.43 9.72 1.29
N ILE A 243 5.42 9.83 -0.04
CA ILE A 243 5.43 11.12 -0.74
C ILE A 243 4.12 11.87 -0.50
N GLU A 244 2.98 11.22 -0.64
CA GLU A 244 1.65 11.81 -0.43
C GLU A 244 1.45 12.28 1.02
N SER A 245 2.01 11.56 2.00
CA SER A 245 1.86 11.91 3.42
C SER A 245 2.54 13.24 3.80
N LEU A 246 3.61 13.60 3.10
CA LEU A 246 4.39 14.83 3.35
C LEU A 246 4.13 15.95 2.33
N SER A 247 3.45 15.64 1.22
CA SER A 247 3.13 16.63 0.19
C SER A 247 1.84 17.38 0.53
N ILE A 248 1.78 18.66 0.18
CA ILE A 248 0.61 19.52 0.43
C ILE A 248 0.32 20.36 -0.81
N ASP A 249 -0.93 20.35 -1.25
CA ASP A 249 -1.41 21.20 -2.34
C ASP A 249 -2.25 22.35 -1.78
N ILE A 250 -1.90 23.57 -2.16
CA ILE A 250 -2.62 24.78 -1.77
C ILE A 250 -3.28 25.39 -3.00
N THR A 251 -4.61 25.48 -2.96
CA THR A 251 -5.44 26.12 -4.00
C THR A 251 -5.91 27.51 -3.59
N GLU A 252 -6.33 28.33 -4.56
CA GLU A 252 -6.87 29.67 -4.27
C GLU A 252 -8.10 29.61 -3.33
N ASP A 253 -8.98 28.63 -3.53
CA ASP A 253 -10.16 28.44 -2.66
C ASP A 253 -9.75 28.08 -1.22
N SER A 254 -8.70 27.25 -1.06
CA SER A 254 -8.14 26.92 0.25
C SER A 254 -7.61 28.16 0.95
N LEU A 255 -6.88 29.05 0.24
CA LEU A 255 -6.42 30.33 0.80
C LEU A 255 -7.56 31.30 1.13
N ARG A 256 -8.63 31.32 0.32
CA ARG A 256 -9.83 32.14 0.59
C ARG A 256 -10.56 31.66 1.83
N LYS A 257 -10.69 30.34 2.01
CA LYS A 257 -11.25 29.73 3.23
C LYS A 257 -10.33 29.97 4.44
N ALA A 258 -9.02 29.80 4.29
CA ALA A 258 -8.04 30.06 5.36
C ALA A 258 -8.09 31.52 5.82
N ALA A 259 -8.22 32.50 4.90
CA ALA A 259 -8.36 33.91 5.24
C ALA A 259 -9.65 34.18 6.06
N ARG A 260 -10.77 33.56 5.68
CA ARG A 260 -12.01 33.62 6.46
C ARG A 260 -11.84 32.99 7.84
N GLY A 261 -11.19 31.82 7.90
CA GLY A 261 -10.85 31.13 9.15
C GLY A 261 -10.00 32.00 10.09
N ALA A 262 -8.99 32.69 9.56
CA ALA A 262 -8.15 33.60 10.33
C ALA A 262 -8.91 34.82 10.89
N SER A 263 -9.82 35.41 10.10
CA SER A 263 -10.69 36.50 10.59
C SER A 263 -11.69 36.04 11.63
N ASN A 264 -12.26 34.84 11.47
CA ASN A 264 -13.13 34.24 12.48
C ASN A 264 -12.38 33.95 13.78
N LEU A 265 -11.11 33.51 13.68
CA LEU A 265 -10.25 33.25 14.83
C LEU A 265 -9.96 34.55 15.59
N GLU A 266 -9.64 35.63 14.87
CA GLU A 266 -9.44 36.96 15.47
C GLU A 266 -10.69 37.46 16.20
N ARG A 267 -11.89 37.34 15.61
CA ARG A 267 -13.14 37.72 16.28
C ARG A 267 -13.34 36.93 17.58
N LYS A 268 -13.13 35.61 17.55
CA LYS A 268 -13.27 34.77 18.75
C LYS A 268 -12.23 35.07 19.82
N ILE A 269 -11.01 35.45 19.44
CA ILE A 269 -9.99 35.89 20.40
C ILE A 269 -10.43 37.19 21.08
N SER A 270 -10.99 38.15 20.33
CA SER A 270 -11.54 39.38 20.91
C SER A 270 -12.71 39.08 21.86
N GLU A 271 -13.65 38.22 21.46
CA GLU A 271 -14.77 37.78 22.31
C GLU A 271 -14.27 37.11 23.61
N MET A 272 -13.26 36.23 23.51
CA MET A 272 -12.66 35.56 24.68
C MET A 272 -11.87 36.53 25.57
N LYS A 273 -11.27 37.57 25.01
CA LYS A 273 -10.58 38.60 25.79
C LYS A 273 -11.55 39.43 26.62
N ASP A 274 -12.73 39.73 26.07
CA ASP A 274 -13.78 40.47 26.77
C ASP A 274 -14.49 39.62 27.84
N THR A 275 -14.59 38.31 27.61
CA THR A 275 -15.29 37.39 28.54
C THR A 275 -14.37 36.74 29.57
N ASP A 276 -13.16 36.33 29.20
CA ASP A 276 -12.35 35.36 29.96
C ASP A 276 -10.83 35.55 29.71
N ALA A 277 -10.33 36.77 29.94
CA ALA A 277 -8.91 37.13 29.71
C ALA A 277 -7.90 36.26 30.48
N GLU A 278 -8.29 35.71 31.64
CA GLU A 278 -7.43 34.85 32.46
C GLU A 278 -7.04 33.57 31.73
N LYS A 279 -7.91 32.98 30.91
CA LYS A 279 -7.59 31.76 30.13
C LYS A 279 -6.46 32.02 29.13
N LEU A 280 -6.50 33.16 28.43
CA LEU A 280 -5.47 33.56 27.47
C LEU A 280 -4.14 33.87 28.18
N GLN A 281 -4.20 34.49 29.36
CA GLN A 281 -3.02 34.77 30.16
C GLN A 281 -2.38 33.48 30.71
N ASN A 282 -3.20 32.52 31.15
CA ASN A 282 -2.73 31.21 31.58
C ASN A 282 -2.09 30.41 30.42
N GLU A 283 -2.64 30.49 29.21
CA GLU A 283 -2.00 29.91 28.03
C GLU A 283 -0.64 30.58 27.76
N TYR A 284 -0.57 31.91 27.83
CA TYR A 284 0.68 32.63 27.65
C TYR A 284 1.75 32.20 28.65
N SER A 285 1.41 32.07 29.94
CA SER A 285 2.33 31.59 30.98
C SER A 285 2.82 30.18 30.68
N LYS A 286 1.92 29.26 30.29
CA LYS A 286 2.30 27.88 29.89
C LYS A 286 3.27 27.86 28.71
N LEU A 287 3.07 28.73 27.72
CA LEU A 287 3.98 28.84 26.57
C LEU A 287 5.35 29.43 26.92
N VAL A 288 5.46 30.16 28.03
CA VAL A 288 6.71 30.74 28.53
C VAL A 288 7.52 29.72 29.34
N GLU A 289 6.84 28.90 30.15
CA GLU A 289 7.45 27.84 30.98
C GLU A 289 7.93 26.64 30.15
N GLY A 290 7.41 26.47 28.93
CA GLY A 290 7.83 25.43 27.98
C GLY A 290 6.76 24.37 27.78
N LEU A 291 6.63 23.85 26.55
CA LEU A 291 5.50 23.01 26.17
C LEU A 291 5.49 21.60 26.80
N ARG A 292 6.64 21.06 27.21
CA ARG A 292 6.75 19.62 27.55
C ARG A 292 6.06 19.20 28.85
N GLU A 293 6.12 19.99 29.91
CA GLU A 293 5.58 19.55 31.22
C GLU A 293 4.03 19.51 31.25
N ALA A 294 3.36 20.25 30.35
CA ALA A 294 1.90 20.35 30.35
C ALA A 294 1.18 19.43 29.34
N ASP A 295 1.81 19.10 28.20
CA ASP A 295 1.22 18.15 27.22
C ASP A 295 1.40 16.68 27.66
N GLU A 296 2.44 16.34 28.42
CA GLU A 296 2.67 14.97 28.93
C GLU A 296 1.60 14.49 29.95
N ALA A 297 0.79 15.39 30.53
CA ALA A 297 -0.10 15.05 31.66
C ALA A 297 -1.60 14.88 31.34
N ARG A 298 -2.10 15.20 30.13
CA ARG A 298 -3.56 15.18 29.83
C ARG A 298 -3.92 14.75 28.39
N ASP A 299 -3.21 13.78 27.84
CA ASP A 299 -3.16 13.54 26.38
C ASP A 299 -4.22 12.55 25.82
N GLU A 300 -5.47 12.56 26.33
CA GLU A 300 -6.58 11.82 25.69
C GLU A 300 -7.34 12.64 24.63
N GLY A 301 -7.24 13.98 24.65
CA GLY A 301 -8.05 14.90 23.84
C GLY A 301 -7.37 15.54 22.63
N ALA A 302 -6.09 15.29 22.39
CA ALA A 302 -5.36 15.86 21.27
C ALA A 302 -5.81 15.25 19.93
N PHE A 303 -6.56 16.00 19.11
CA PHE A 303 -6.90 15.63 17.73
C PHE A 303 -5.88 16.15 16.71
N MET A 304 -5.14 17.23 17.01
CA MET A 304 -4.10 17.76 16.13
C MET A 304 -2.71 17.42 16.68
N SER A 305 -1.92 16.76 15.85
CA SER A 305 -0.54 16.36 16.08
C SER A 305 0.30 17.05 15.03
N ASN A 306 1.51 17.39 15.44
CA ASN A 306 2.41 18.23 14.68
C ASN A 306 2.98 17.43 13.48
N PRO A 307 3.11 18.02 12.28
CA PRO A 307 3.79 17.34 11.19
C PRO A 307 5.29 17.23 11.54
N ALA A 308 5.73 16.02 11.88
CA ALA A 308 7.13 15.56 11.91
C ALA A 308 8.18 16.65 12.21
N LEU A 309 8.12 17.27 13.39
CA LEU A 309 9.32 17.92 13.90
C LEU A 309 10.23 16.82 14.46
N PRO A 310 11.52 16.79 14.12
CA PRO A 310 12.52 16.06 14.87
C PRO A 310 12.33 16.25 16.38
N ASP A 311 12.47 15.18 17.18
CA ASP A 311 12.30 15.20 18.65
C ASP A 311 13.15 16.28 19.36
N ASP A 312 14.23 16.73 18.71
CA ASP A 312 15.09 17.79 19.21
C ASP A 312 14.50 19.21 19.08
N LEU A 313 13.56 19.43 18.15
CA LEU A 313 12.87 20.72 17.98
C LEU A 313 11.70 20.90 18.97
N LEU A 314 11.15 19.80 19.50
CA LEU A 314 10.10 19.81 20.53
C LEU A 314 10.59 20.29 21.91
N LYS A 315 11.90 20.45 22.10
CA LYS A 315 12.53 20.93 23.34
C LYS A 315 12.68 22.45 23.37
N GLU A 316 12.44 23.15 22.25
CA GLU A 316 12.62 24.59 22.15
C GLU A 316 11.36 25.37 22.57
N ALA A 317 11.55 26.45 23.32
CA ALA A 317 10.46 27.35 23.68
C ALA A 317 9.92 28.11 22.46
N VAL A 318 8.60 28.27 22.39
CA VAL A 318 7.93 29.01 21.32
C VAL A 318 8.45 30.46 21.25
N PRO A 319 8.81 30.95 20.04
CA PRO A 319 9.33 32.31 19.86
C PRO A 319 8.39 33.39 20.40
N GLY A 320 8.95 34.39 21.08
CA GLY A 320 8.20 35.50 21.70
C GLY A 320 7.20 36.19 20.78
N ASN A 321 7.52 36.29 19.48
CA ASN A 321 6.72 36.97 18.47
C ASN A 321 5.35 36.31 18.22
N ILE A 322 5.19 35.01 18.48
CA ILE A 322 3.95 34.25 18.24
C ILE A 322 3.27 33.77 19.53
N ARG A 323 3.78 34.17 20.71
CA ARG A 323 3.18 33.79 22.00
C ARG A 323 1.80 34.41 22.20
N ARG A 324 1.63 35.70 21.86
CA ARG A 324 0.34 36.37 21.95
C ARG A 324 -0.57 35.97 20.78
N ALA A 325 -1.82 35.64 21.10
CA ALA A 325 -2.82 35.20 20.11
C ALA A 325 -3.04 36.24 18.99
N GLU A 326 -3.13 37.53 19.35
CA GLU A 326 -3.30 38.65 18.39
C GLU A 326 -2.12 38.78 17.42
N HIS A 327 -0.90 38.60 17.90
CA HIS A 327 0.29 38.66 17.05
C HIS A 327 0.34 37.44 16.11
N PHE A 328 -0.08 36.27 16.60
CA PHE A 328 -0.15 35.06 15.80
C PHE A 328 -1.21 35.14 14.68
N THR A 329 -2.39 35.71 14.95
CA THR A 329 -3.40 35.91 13.89
C THR A 329 -2.94 36.94 12.86
N ALA A 330 -2.32 38.04 13.28
CA ALA A 330 -1.74 39.01 12.37
C ALA A 330 -0.61 38.41 11.51
N PHE A 331 0.23 37.56 12.11
CA PHE A 331 1.27 36.80 11.44
C PHE A 331 0.69 35.86 10.37
N LEU A 332 -0.32 35.06 10.72
CA LEU A 332 -0.97 34.13 9.79
C LEU A 332 -1.63 34.87 8.61
N LYS A 333 -2.33 35.98 8.88
CA LYS A 333 -2.91 36.81 7.83
C LYS A 333 -1.84 37.33 6.86
N ARG A 334 -0.70 37.83 7.38
CA ARG A 334 0.43 38.29 6.55
C ARG A 334 0.98 37.17 5.68
N PHE A 335 1.12 35.97 6.24
CA PHE A 335 1.59 34.80 5.51
C PHE A 335 0.60 34.34 4.42
N ILE A 336 -0.70 34.32 4.71
CA ILE A 336 -1.75 33.98 3.74
C ILE A 336 -1.76 35.00 2.57
N GLU A 337 -1.64 36.29 2.85
CA GLU A 337 -1.59 37.33 1.80
C GLU A 337 -0.30 37.23 0.95
N TYR A 338 0.82 36.84 1.55
CA TYR A 338 2.03 36.52 0.80
C TYR A 338 1.79 35.34 -0.16
N LEU A 339 1.19 34.25 0.32
CA LEU A 339 0.87 33.10 -0.54
C LEU A 339 -0.06 33.49 -1.69
N LYS A 340 -1.12 34.27 -1.42
CA LYS A 340 -1.99 34.82 -2.47
C LYS A 340 -1.23 35.66 -3.49
N THR A 341 -0.25 36.44 -3.04
CA THR A 341 0.58 37.26 -3.94
C THR A 341 1.49 36.39 -4.80
N ARG A 342 2.08 35.32 -4.22
CA ARG A 342 2.91 34.36 -4.94
C ARG A 342 2.14 33.52 -5.95
N MET A 343 0.87 33.19 -5.67
CA MET A 343 0.03 32.39 -6.58
C MET A 343 -0.47 33.17 -7.80
N LYS A 344 -0.31 34.50 -7.86
CA LYS A 344 -0.73 35.35 -9.00
C LYS A 344 0.28 35.36 -10.16
N VAL A 345 1.16 34.38 -10.24
CA VAL A 345 2.16 34.26 -11.32
C VAL A 345 1.50 33.75 -12.61
N LEU A 346 2.02 34.17 -13.76
CA LEU A 346 1.49 33.78 -15.07
C LEU A 346 2.22 32.58 -15.70
N HIS A 347 3.41 32.25 -15.18
CA HIS A 347 4.23 31.16 -15.66
C HIS A 347 4.51 30.18 -14.53
N VAL A 348 4.80 28.93 -14.91
CA VAL A 348 5.17 27.88 -13.96
C VAL A 348 6.51 28.23 -13.34
N ILE A 349 6.60 28.16 -12.01
CA ILE A 349 7.83 28.43 -11.25
C ILE A 349 8.14 27.20 -10.39
N SER A 350 9.41 26.81 -10.34
CA SER A 350 9.91 25.79 -9.41
C SER A 350 10.98 26.40 -8.51
N GLU A 351 10.83 26.24 -7.20
CA GLU A 351 11.68 26.85 -6.18
C GLU A 351 12.01 25.85 -5.07
N THR A 352 13.22 25.95 -4.53
CA THR A 352 13.62 25.19 -3.35
C THR A 352 13.08 25.85 -2.08
N PRO A 353 12.80 25.09 -1.00
CA PRO A 353 12.32 25.67 0.26
C PRO A 353 13.21 26.79 0.82
N PRO A 354 14.55 26.71 0.79
CA PRO A 354 15.41 27.81 1.26
C PRO A 354 15.25 29.09 0.43
N SER A 355 15.11 28.97 -0.89
CA SER A 355 14.88 30.12 -1.78
C SER A 355 13.54 30.80 -1.48
N PHE A 356 12.48 29.99 -1.31
CA PHE A 356 11.16 30.47 -0.92
C PHE A 356 11.18 31.20 0.44
N LEU A 357 11.86 30.64 1.45
CA LEU A 357 12.01 31.26 2.77
C LEU A 357 12.80 32.57 2.73
N GLN A 358 13.83 32.66 1.88
CA GLN A 358 14.58 33.90 1.70
C GLN A 358 13.69 34.99 1.10
N HIS A 359 12.95 34.68 0.03
CA HIS A 359 12.03 35.62 -0.60
C HIS A 359 10.89 36.05 0.35
N LEU A 360 10.38 35.12 1.17
CA LEU A 360 9.40 35.42 2.21
C LEU A 360 9.96 36.41 3.23
N LYS A 361 11.20 36.22 3.68
CA LYS A 361 11.87 37.12 4.64
C LYS A 361 12.04 38.52 4.06
N GLU A 362 12.43 38.64 2.79
CA GLU A 362 12.64 39.92 2.11
C GLU A 362 11.35 40.75 1.97
N LEU A 363 10.21 40.12 1.67
CA LEU A 363 8.94 40.83 1.48
C LEU A 363 8.13 41.06 2.76
N THR A 364 8.14 40.11 3.70
CA THR A 364 7.21 40.12 4.85
C THR A 364 7.90 40.27 6.21
N PHE A 365 9.24 40.21 6.24
CA PHE A 365 10.07 40.15 7.44
C PHE A 365 9.73 38.99 8.38
N ILE A 366 9.14 37.91 7.84
CA ILE A 366 8.88 36.68 8.58
C ILE A 366 10.17 35.85 8.61
N GLU A 367 10.59 35.47 9.82
CA GLU A 367 11.75 34.59 10.03
C GLU A 367 11.38 33.11 9.93
N LYS A 368 12.39 32.25 9.68
CA LYS A 368 12.25 30.79 9.63
C LYS A 368 11.76 30.19 10.96
N LYS A 369 12.24 30.72 12.10
CA LYS A 369 11.98 30.12 13.42
C LYS A 369 10.49 30.16 13.83
N PRO A 370 9.75 31.30 13.72
CA PRO A 370 8.32 31.33 13.97
C PRO A 370 7.49 30.39 13.08
N LEU A 371 7.89 30.18 11.82
CA LEU A 371 7.15 29.30 10.89
C LEU A 371 7.15 27.83 11.36
N ARG A 372 8.24 27.36 11.97
CA ARG A 372 8.35 25.98 12.48
C ARG A 372 7.26 25.63 13.49
N PHE A 373 6.92 26.56 14.37
CA PHE A 373 5.96 26.36 15.46
C PHE A 373 4.50 26.71 15.07
N CYS A 374 4.22 26.98 13.79
CA CYS A 374 2.89 27.45 13.36
C CYS A 374 1.78 26.42 13.59
N ALA A 375 2.01 25.16 13.22
CA ALA A 375 1.03 24.09 13.40
C ALA A 375 0.74 23.81 14.89
N GLU A 376 1.76 23.79 15.74
CA GLU A 376 1.61 23.64 17.19
C GLU A 376 0.87 24.82 17.82
N ARG A 377 1.27 26.05 17.47
CA ARG A 377 0.63 27.25 18.02
C ARG A 377 -0.85 27.29 17.68
N LEU A 378 -1.21 26.97 16.43
CA LEU A 378 -2.61 26.88 16.01
C LEU A 378 -3.36 25.80 16.80
N THR A 379 -2.73 24.64 17.02
CA THR A 379 -3.30 23.55 17.82
C THR A 379 -3.61 23.99 19.24
N SER A 380 -2.65 24.63 19.90
CA SER A 380 -2.83 25.20 21.25
C SER A 380 -3.99 26.19 21.26
N LEU A 381 -4.04 27.11 20.30
CA LEU A 381 -5.07 28.15 20.23
C LEU A 381 -6.48 27.55 20.06
N VAL A 382 -6.62 26.55 19.19
CA VAL A 382 -7.91 25.87 18.93
C VAL A 382 -8.40 25.16 20.19
N ARG A 383 -7.50 24.59 21.01
CA ARG A 383 -7.85 24.00 22.32
C ARG A 383 -8.30 25.07 23.31
N THR A 384 -7.54 26.15 23.44
CA THR A 384 -7.83 27.26 24.36
C THR A 384 -9.16 27.94 24.04
N LEU A 385 -9.47 28.11 22.75
CA LEU A 385 -10.71 28.75 22.29
C LEU A 385 -11.94 27.82 22.28
N GLU A 386 -11.80 26.55 22.73
CA GLU A 386 -12.90 25.57 22.83
C GLU A 386 -13.78 25.49 21.55
N LEU A 387 -13.14 25.51 20.38
CA LEU A 387 -13.84 25.58 19.10
C LEU A 387 -14.57 24.26 18.78
N SER A 388 -15.88 24.33 18.61
CA SER A 388 -16.73 23.18 18.26
C SER A 388 -16.68 22.81 16.77
N ASN A 389 -16.65 23.81 15.87
CA ASN A 389 -16.62 23.61 14.42
C ASN A 389 -15.19 23.69 13.87
N ILE A 390 -14.47 22.56 13.85
CA ILE A 390 -13.08 22.50 13.35
C ILE A 390 -13.01 22.54 11.82
N GLU A 391 -14.09 22.14 11.14
CA GLU A 391 -14.18 22.12 9.67
C GLU A 391 -13.83 23.47 9.04
N ASP A 392 -14.32 24.57 9.65
CA ASP A 392 -14.05 25.93 9.19
C ASP A 392 -12.57 26.33 9.26
N TYR A 393 -11.78 25.62 10.07
CA TYR A 393 -10.36 25.87 10.30
C TYR A 393 -9.44 24.86 9.60
N GLN A 394 -9.98 23.84 8.92
CA GLN A 394 -9.17 22.85 8.21
C GLN A 394 -8.24 23.51 7.16
N PRO A 395 -8.70 24.43 6.29
CA PRO A 395 -7.81 25.10 5.33
C PRO A 395 -6.74 25.96 6.02
N LEU A 396 -7.06 26.52 7.20
CA LEU A 396 -6.07 27.25 7.99
C LEU A 396 -5.00 26.30 8.56
N GLN A 397 -5.39 25.09 8.97
CA GLN A 397 -4.48 24.05 9.42
C GLN A 397 -3.58 23.55 8.29
N GLU A 398 -4.09 23.41 7.07
CA GLU A 398 -3.29 23.06 5.88
C GLU A 398 -2.21 24.11 5.62
N VAL A 399 -2.55 25.40 5.66
CA VAL A 399 -1.59 26.50 5.53
C VAL A 399 -0.56 26.52 6.67
N ALA A 400 -0.99 26.27 7.92
CA ALA A 400 -0.08 26.19 9.07
C ALA A 400 0.87 24.98 8.98
N SER A 401 0.38 23.85 8.48
CA SER A 401 1.18 22.65 8.26
C SER A 401 2.20 22.87 7.16
N PHE A 402 1.80 23.50 6.05
CA PHE A 402 2.72 23.93 4.99
C PHE A 402 3.81 24.86 5.53
N ALA A 403 3.45 25.85 6.36
CA ALA A 403 4.44 26.75 6.98
C ALA A 403 5.47 25.99 7.82
N THR A 404 5.02 25.03 8.64
CA THR A 404 5.91 24.19 9.45
C THR A 404 6.82 23.32 8.58
N LEU A 405 6.29 22.65 7.55
CA LEU A 405 7.07 21.75 6.70
C LEU A 405 8.13 22.50 5.89
N VAL A 406 7.76 23.60 5.24
CA VAL A 406 8.69 24.44 4.45
C VAL A 406 9.83 24.98 5.33
N ALA A 407 9.54 25.31 6.59
CA ALA A 407 10.56 25.81 7.52
C ALA A 407 11.42 24.71 8.18
N THR A 408 10.98 23.45 8.11
CA THR A 408 11.66 22.31 8.75
C THR A 408 12.57 21.58 7.77
N TYR A 409 12.05 21.27 6.58
CA TYR A 409 12.74 20.46 5.59
C TYR A 409 13.37 21.32 4.49
N ASP A 410 14.69 21.35 4.46
CA ASP A 410 15.46 22.09 3.45
C ASP A 410 15.81 21.22 2.22
N THR A 411 15.95 19.90 2.41
CA THR A 411 16.40 18.92 1.39
C THR A 411 15.31 17.90 1.07
N GLY A 412 15.22 17.47 -0.20
CA GLY A 412 14.27 16.45 -0.63
C GLY A 412 12.84 16.95 -0.87
N PHE A 413 12.64 18.28 -0.90
CA PHE A 413 11.35 18.91 -1.17
C PHE A 413 11.50 19.99 -2.26
N LEU A 414 10.43 20.19 -3.01
CA LEU A 414 10.35 21.23 -4.05
C LEU A 414 8.99 21.91 -4.03
N LEU A 415 8.98 23.24 -4.21
CA LEU A 415 7.77 24.02 -4.44
C LEU A 415 7.56 24.20 -5.95
N ILE A 416 6.40 23.80 -6.44
CA ILE A 416 5.99 23.97 -7.84
C ILE A 416 4.72 24.80 -7.87
N LEU A 417 4.76 25.94 -8.55
CA LEU A 417 3.61 26.81 -8.77
C LEU A 417 3.11 26.60 -10.19
N GLU A 418 1.90 26.04 -10.32
CA GLU A 418 1.23 25.84 -11.60
C GLU A 418 0.05 26.83 -11.70
N PRO A 419 0.11 27.83 -12.61
CA PRO A 419 -0.95 28.83 -12.71
C PRO A 419 -2.19 28.35 -13.50
N TYR A 420 -2.03 27.29 -14.29
CA TYR A 420 -3.07 26.68 -15.12
C TYR A 420 -3.04 25.16 -14.90
N GLU A 421 -4.22 24.53 -14.91
CA GLU A 421 -4.37 23.09 -14.71
C GLU A 421 -3.82 22.25 -15.90
N SER A 422 -3.81 22.83 -17.09
CA SER A 422 -3.20 22.24 -18.27
C SER A 422 -2.55 23.31 -19.15
N GLU A 423 -1.60 22.92 -20.00
CA GLU A 423 -0.96 23.86 -20.94
C GLU A 423 -1.95 24.48 -21.95
N THR A 424 -3.12 23.86 -22.14
CA THR A 424 -4.19 24.34 -23.03
C THR A 424 -5.28 25.13 -22.32
N ALA A 425 -5.28 25.16 -20.98
CA ALA A 425 -6.29 25.86 -20.21
C ALA A 425 -6.07 27.38 -20.28
N THR A 426 -7.15 28.10 -20.60
CA THR A 426 -7.17 29.58 -20.62
C THR A 426 -7.65 30.18 -19.31
N VAL A 427 -8.31 29.38 -18.47
CA VAL A 427 -8.80 29.79 -17.15
C VAL A 427 -7.68 29.58 -16.13
N PRO A 428 -7.23 30.64 -15.44
CA PRO A 428 -6.25 30.50 -14.37
C PRO A 428 -6.85 29.69 -13.23
N ASN A 429 -6.16 28.62 -12.84
CA ASN A 429 -6.49 27.82 -11.67
C ASN A 429 -5.18 27.56 -10.93
N PRO A 430 -4.67 28.56 -10.17
CA PRO A 430 -3.35 28.47 -9.59
C PRO A 430 -3.33 27.44 -8.45
N ILE A 431 -2.37 26.53 -8.52
CA ILE A 431 -2.10 25.51 -7.51
C ILE A 431 -0.63 25.61 -7.11
N LEU A 432 -0.38 25.64 -5.80
CA LEU A 432 0.96 25.57 -5.22
C LEU A 432 1.16 24.17 -4.65
N HIS A 433 2.04 23.39 -5.27
CA HIS A 433 2.43 22.06 -4.83
C HIS A 433 3.68 22.14 -3.97
N PHE A 434 3.57 21.75 -2.70
CA PHE A 434 4.71 21.41 -1.87
C PHE A 434 4.95 19.91 -1.97
N THR A 435 5.90 19.51 -2.81
CA THR A 435 6.12 18.09 -3.13
C THR A 435 7.29 17.52 -2.35
N CYS A 436 7.08 16.40 -1.68
CA CYS A 436 8.15 15.55 -1.17
C CYS A 436 8.71 14.69 -2.31
N LEU A 437 10.01 14.76 -2.56
CA LEU A 437 10.70 13.96 -3.59
C LEU A 437 11.36 12.71 -3.00
N ASP A 438 11.65 12.73 -1.69
CA ASP A 438 12.37 11.67 -0.99
C ASP A 438 11.47 10.85 -0.07
N ALA A 439 11.17 9.63 -0.48
CA ALA A 439 10.35 8.70 0.31
C ALA A 439 11.07 8.22 1.59
N ALA A 440 12.41 8.29 1.64
CA ALA A 440 13.20 7.85 2.78
C ALA A 440 12.89 8.67 4.05
N ILE A 441 12.55 9.96 3.90
CA ILE A 441 12.29 10.86 5.03
C ILE A 441 11.11 10.38 5.88
N ALA A 442 10.02 9.93 5.25
CA ALA A 442 8.82 9.50 5.95
C ALA A 442 9.01 8.15 6.66
N ILE A 443 9.73 7.21 6.05
CA ILE A 443 9.87 5.84 6.55
C ILE A 443 11.04 5.66 7.52
N LYS A 444 12.03 6.56 7.49
CA LYS A 444 13.22 6.49 8.36
C LYS A 444 12.90 6.29 9.85
N PRO A 445 11.94 7.01 10.46
CA PRO A 445 11.57 6.78 11.86
C PRO A 445 11.06 5.36 12.14
N VAL A 446 10.45 4.69 11.14
CA VAL A 446 9.97 3.32 11.28
C VAL A 446 11.16 2.35 11.36
N PHE A 447 12.13 2.50 10.46
CA PHE A 447 13.34 1.66 10.47
C PHE A 447 14.23 1.92 11.69
N ASP A 448 14.37 3.17 12.13
CA ASP A 448 15.16 3.53 13.32
C ASP A 448 14.50 3.05 14.63
N ARG A 449 13.17 2.94 14.66
CA ARG A 449 12.40 2.59 15.86
C ARG A 449 12.21 1.09 16.03
N PHE A 450 11.88 0.37 14.96
CA PHE A 450 11.48 -1.03 15.02
C PHE A 450 12.62 -1.95 14.60
N SER A 451 12.90 -2.97 15.41
CA SER A 451 14.01 -3.89 15.16
C SER A 451 13.85 -4.68 13.85
N SER A 452 12.63 -5.15 13.55
CA SER A 452 12.37 -5.97 12.37
C SER A 452 11.19 -5.42 11.56
N VAL A 453 11.50 -5.03 10.31
CA VAL A 453 10.51 -4.52 9.36
C VAL A 453 10.53 -5.41 8.12
N ILE A 454 9.43 -6.08 7.86
CA ILE A 454 9.25 -7.03 6.77
C ILE A 454 8.43 -6.34 5.69
N ILE A 455 9.01 -6.20 4.50
CA ILE A 455 8.32 -5.66 3.32
C ILE A 455 7.99 -6.84 2.41
N THR A 456 6.71 -7.09 2.18
CA THR A 456 6.29 -8.24 1.38
C THR A 456 5.19 -7.92 0.38
N SER A 457 5.33 -8.42 -0.85
CA SER A 457 4.39 -8.17 -1.96
C SER A 457 4.59 -9.21 -3.05
N GLY A 458 3.56 -9.47 -3.87
CA GLY A 458 3.68 -10.40 -5.00
C GLY A 458 4.22 -9.79 -6.30
N THR A 459 4.47 -8.48 -6.31
CA THR A 459 4.79 -7.71 -7.52
C THR A 459 5.94 -6.71 -7.34
N ILE A 460 6.77 -6.89 -6.30
CA ILE A 460 7.92 -6.03 -6.02
C ILE A 460 9.16 -6.47 -6.82
N SER A 461 9.18 -6.12 -8.10
CA SER A 461 10.31 -6.41 -9.00
C SER A 461 10.79 -5.15 -9.74
N PRO A 462 12.12 -4.91 -9.86
CA PRO A 462 13.22 -5.62 -9.21
C PRO A 462 13.39 -5.27 -7.71
N LEU A 463 13.83 -6.24 -6.91
CA LEU A 463 14.00 -6.11 -5.45
C LEU A 463 15.04 -5.05 -5.05
N GLU A 464 16.09 -4.85 -5.84
CA GLU A 464 17.19 -3.92 -5.52
C GLU A 464 16.77 -2.44 -5.48
N MET A 465 15.64 -2.09 -6.09
CA MET A 465 15.19 -0.69 -6.16
C MET A 465 14.67 -0.18 -4.81
N TYR A 466 13.96 -1.01 -4.04
CA TYR A 466 13.33 -0.59 -2.78
C TYR A 466 14.34 -0.19 -1.70
N PRO A 467 15.40 -0.97 -1.42
CA PRO A 467 16.43 -0.59 -0.44
C PRO A 467 17.12 0.72 -0.81
N LYS A 468 17.41 0.92 -2.11
CA LYS A 468 18.04 2.14 -2.63
C LYS A 468 17.13 3.35 -2.49
N MET A 469 15.84 3.23 -2.82
CA MET A 469 14.89 4.34 -2.77
C MET A 469 14.43 4.73 -1.36
N LEU A 470 14.31 3.75 -0.46
CA LEU A 470 13.81 3.98 0.91
C LEU A 470 14.95 4.18 1.92
N GLY A 471 16.20 3.98 1.50
CA GLY A 471 17.39 4.30 2.30
C GLY A 471 17.63 3.35 3.48
N PHE A 472 17.41 2.05 3.30
CA PHE A 472 17.62 1.04 4.36
C PHE A 472 18.44 -0.15 3.86
N THR A 473 19.06 -0.88 4.79
CA THR A 473 19.78 -2.12 4.52
C THR A 473 18.90 -3.32 4.85
N CYS A 474 18.96 -4.36 4.02
CA CYS A 474 18.19 -5.59 4.25
C CYS A 474 19.14 -6.73 4.62
N VAL A 475 18.68 -7.59 5.52
CA VAL A 475 19.35 -8.85 5.85
C VAL A 475 19.03 -9.90 4.79
N VAL A 476 17.75 -10.00 4.41
CA VAL A 476 17.28 -10.95 3.40
C VAL A 476 16.55 -10.20 2.28
N GLN A 477 16.90 -10.55 1.04
CA GLN A 477 16.24 -10.07 -0.18
C GLN A 477 16.00 -11.27 -1.10
N GLU A 478 14.79 -11.82 -1.06
CA GLU A 478 14.48 -13.05 -1.79
C GLU A 478 13.21 -12.94 -2.61
N SER A 479 13.19 -13.67 -3.73
CA SER A 479 12.07 -13.74 -4.67
C SER A 479 11.76 -15.20 -4.98
N TYR A 480 10.54 -15.60 -4.61
CA TYR A 480 10.08 -16.97 -4.73
C TYR A 480 9.38 -17.19 -6.08
N ALA A 481 9.74 -18.28 -6.76
CA ALA A 481 9.02 -18.72 -7.95
C ALA A 481 7.78 -19.56 -7.55
N MET A 482 6.74 -19.53 -8.38
CA MET A 482 5.55 -20.35 -8.17
C MET A 482 5.82 -21.78 -8.67
N THR A 483 5.84 -22.76 -7.77
CA THR A 483 6.00 -24.17 -8.16
C THR A 483 4.65 -24.75 -8.55
N LEU A 484 4.51 -25.10 -9.82
CA LEU A 484 3.27 -25.60 -10.39
C LEU A 484 3.45 -26.99 -10.99
N ALA A 485 2.59 -27.94 -10.60
CA ALA A 485 2.52 -29.26 -11.24
C ALA A 485 1.98 -29.18 -12.69
N ARG A 486 1.29 -28.08 -13.00
CA ARG A 486 0.70 -27.78 -14.29
C ARG A 486 0.86 -26.30 -14.58
N ARG A 487 1.15 -25.91 -15.82
CA ARG A 487 1.12 -24.49 -16.20
C ARG A 487 -0.30 -23.93 -16.06
N SER A 488 -0.61 -23.35 -14.90
CA SER A 488 -1.91 -22.77 -14.55
C SER A 488 -2.13 -21.40 -15.16
N PHE A 489 -1.08 -20.73 -15.65
CA PHE A 489 -1.23 -19.48 -16.37
C PHE A 489 -0.36 -19.43 -17.61
N LEU A 490 -0.81 -18.62 -18.57
CA LEU A 490 -0.11 -18.39 -19.82
C LEU A 490 0.14 -16.89 -20.00
N PRO A 491 1.35 -16.39 -19.65
CA PRO A 491 1.76 -15.05 -20.01
C PRO A 491 2.18 -15.01 -21.48
N MET A 492 1.72 -13.99 -22.19
CA MET A 492 2.05 -13.78 -23.59
C MET A 492 2.22 -12.30 -23.92
N ILE A 493 3.12 -12.00 -24.86
CA ILE A 493 3.34 -10.66 -25.36
C ILE A 493 2.90 -10.60 -26.83
N VAL A 494 1.87 -9.80 -27.08
CA VAL A 494 1.36 -9.53 -28.43
C VAL A 494 2.01 -8.26 -28.95
N THR A 495 2.85 -8.41 -29.97
CA THR A 495 3.68 -7.32 -30.52
C THR A 495 3.19 -6.87 -31.90
N ARG A 496 2.42 -7.71 -32.60
CA ARG A 496 1.96 -7.49 -33.98
C ARG A 496 0.46 -7.75 -34.14
N GLY A 497 -0.18 -6.95 -34.98
CA GLY A 497 -1.56 -7.17 -35.45
C GLY A 497 -1.68 -8.35 -36.40
N SER A 498 -2.92 -8.71 -36.75
CA SER A 498 -3.19 -9.69 -37.82
C SER A 498 -2.71 -9.19 -39.19
N ASP A 499 -2.61 -7.87 -39.36
CA ASP A 499 -2.02 -7.18 -40.52
C ASP A 499 -0.48 -7.10 -40.49
N GLN A 500 0.17 -7.73 -39.51
CA GLN A 500 1.60 -7.59 -39.20
C GLN A 500 2.06 -6.18 -38.78
N GLY A 501 1.13 -5.24 -38.61
CA GLY A 501 1.41 -3.91 -38.08
C GLY A 501 1.90 -4.00 -36.63
N SER A 502 2.85 -3.16 -36.24
CA SER A 502 3.35 -3.16 -34.86
C SER A 502 2.32 -2.59 -33.89
N ILE A 503 1.99 -3.34 -32.85
CA ILE A 503 1.10 -2.88 -31.78
C ILE A 503 1.91 -2.14 -30.72
N SER A 504 1.55 -0.87 -30.47
CA SER A 504 2.23 -0.01 -29.51
C SER A 504 1.35 1.14 -29.04
N SER A 505 1.26 1.38 -27.74
CA SER A 505 0.61 2.58 -27.19
C SER A 505 1.57 3.78 -27.05
N GLY A 506 2.67 3.81 -27.81
CA GLY A 506 3.57 4.97 -27.87
C GLY A 506 2.86 6.24 -28.36
N PHE A 507 3.23 7.41 -27.83
CA PHE A 507 2.55 8.69 -28.10
C PHE A 507 2.34 9.00 -29.59
N GLN A 508 3.31 8.64 -30.44
CA GLN A 508 3.24 8.85 -31.89
C GLN A 508 2.27 7.89 -32.60
N THR A 509 2.16 6.64 -32.11
CA THR A 509 1.40 5.55 -32.76
C THR A 509 0.05 5.29 -32.12
N ARG A 510 -0.24 5.88 -30.95
CA ARG A 510 -1.43 5.55 -30.14
C ARG A 510 -2.76 6.00 -30.76
N ASN A 511 -2.74 7.07 -31.56
CA ASN A 511 -3.91 7.62 -32.25
C ASN A 511 -4.04 7.15 -33.70
N ASP A 512 -3.11 6.30 -34.18
CA ASP A 512 -3.20 5.74 -35.51
C ASP A 512 -4.41 4.78 -35.59
N PRO A 513 -5.39 5.03 -36.48
CA PRO A 513 -6.56 4.17 -36.63
C PRO A 513 -6.22 2.71 -36.90
N SER A 514 -5.08 2.42 -37.55
CA SER A 514 -4.65 1.03 -37.81
C SER A 514 -4.33 0.29 -36.50
N ASN A 515 -3.56 0.92 -35.63
CA ASN A 515 -3.20 0.36 -34.32
C ASN A 515 -4.41 0.20 -33.40
N VAL A 516 -5.33 1.18 -33.40
CA VAL A 516 -6.60 1.09 -32.65
C VAL A 516 -7.47 -0.06 -33.14
N ARG A 517 -7.52 -0.29 -34.46
CA ARG A 517 -8.21 -1.43 -35.06
C ARG A 517 -7.56 -2.75 -34.63
N ASN A 518 -6.24 -2.84 -34.59
CA ASN A 518 -5.53 -4.04 -34.15
C ASN A 518 -5.83 -4.38 -32.68
N TYR A 519 -5.89 -3.40 -31.78
CA TYR A 519 -6.36 -3.64 -30.41
C TYR A 519 -7.83 -4.09 -30.36
N GLY A 520 -8.69 -3.53 -31.22
CA GLY A 520 -10.09 -3.94 -31.31
C GLY A 520 -10.25 -5.38 -31.82
N ASN A 521 -9.47 -5.78 -32.82
CA ASN A 521 -9.44 -7.16 -33.32
C ASN A 521 -8.96 -8.14 -32.24
N LEU A 522 -7.91 -7.78 -31.50
CA LEU A 522 -7.44 -8.54 -30.35
C LEU A 522 -8.56 -8.70 -29.31
N LEU A 523 -9.27 -7.61 -28.98
CA LEU A 523 -10.40 -7.65 -28.05
C LEU A 523 -11.53 -8.57 -28.54
N ILE A 524 -11.90 -8.49 -29.82
CA ILE A 524 -12.96 -9.32 -30.41
C ILE A 524 -12.61 -10.80 -30.31
N GLU A 525 -11.40 -11.18 -30.74
CA GLU A 525 -11.01 -12.60 -30.77
C GLU A 525 -10.87 -13.19 -29.37
N PHE A 526 -10.31 -12.45 -28.42
CA PHE A 526 -10.28 -12.89 -27.02
C PHE A 526 -11.67 -12.89 -26.37
N SER A 527 -12.58 -11.97 -26.74
CA SER A 527 -13.96 -11.98 -26.23
C SER A 527 -14.73 -13.23 -26.67
N LYS A 528 -14.49 -13.72 -27.89
CA LYS A 528 -15.09 -14.97 -28.38
C LYS A 528 -14.48 -16.22 -27.74
N LEU A 529 -13.18 -16.19 -27.46
CA LEU A 529 -12.42 -17.34 -26.99
C LEU A 529 -12.61 -17.58 -25.48
N THR A 530 -12.66 -16.51 -24.69
CA THR A 530 -12.53 -16.59 -23.24
C THR A 530 -13.87 -16.92 -22.58
N PRO A 531 -13.92 -17.92 -21.69
CA PRO A 531 -15.13 -18.17 -20.90
C PRO A 531 -15.33 -17.06 -19.86
N ASP A 532 -16.58 -16.78 -19.53
CA ASP A 532 -16.99 -15.93 -18.40
C ASP A 532 -16.38 -14.51 -18.41
N GLY A 533 -15.49 -14.20 -17.46
CA GLY A 533 -14.95 -12.86 -17.23
C GLY A 533 -13.64 -12.57 -17.99
N MET A 534 -13.63 -11.45 -18.71
CA MET A 534 -12.43 -10.82 -19.25
C MET A 534 -12.25 -9.43 -18.64
N VAL A 535 -11.01 -9.07 -18.31
CA VAL A 535 -10.65 -7.76 -17.74
C VAL A 535 -9.61 -7.10 -18.63
N VAL A 536 -9.85 -5.86 -19.03
CA VAL A 536 -9.00 -5.12 -19.97
C VAL A 536 -8.50 -3.86 -19.30
N PHE A 537 -7.18 -3.76 -19.11
CA PHE A 537 -6.54 -2.61 -18.50
C PHE A 537 -5.96 -1.67 -19.54
N PHE A 538 -6.32 -0.39 -19.44
CA PHE A 538 -5.78 0.71 -20.21
C PHE A 538 -4.78 1.54 -19.38
N PRO A 539 -3.81 2.23 -20.00
CA PRO A 539 -2.85 3.07 -19.30
C PRO A 539 -3.48 4.31 -18.64
N SER A 540 -4.56 4.88 -19.19
CA SER A 540 -5.23 6.06 -18.65
C SER A 540 -6.70 6.15 -19.06
N TYR A 541 -7.51 6.89 -18.28
CA TYR A 541 -8.92 7.16 -18.57
C TYR A 541 -9.09 7.88 -19.92
N LEU A 542 -8.29 8.92 -20.18
CA LEU A 542 -8.33 9.66 -21.44
C LEU A 542 -8.08 8.75 -22.65
N TYR A 543 -7.13 7.82 -22.55
CA TYR A 543 -6.85 6.89 -23.64
C TYR A 543 -7.99 5.89 -23.83
N MET A 544 -8.53 5.36 -22.74
CA MET A 544 -9.69 4.47 -22.75
C MET A 544 -10.90 5.12 -23.43
N GLU A 545 -11.27 6.34 -23.04
CA GLU A 545 -12.39 7.09 -23.64
C GLU A 545 -12.18 7.32 -25.14
N SER A 546 -10.97 7.74 -25.54
CA SER A 546 -10.65 7.97 -26.95
C SER A 546 -10.77 6.69 -27.79
N ILE A 547 -10.29 5.56 -27.27
CA ILE A 547 -10.39 4.26 -27.93
C ILE A 547 -11.84 3.79 -28.02
N ILE A 548 -12.62 3.90 -26.93
CA ILE A 548 -14.02 3.48 -26.91
C ILE A 548 -14.82 4.25 -27.97
N SER A 549 -14.61 5.57 -28.06
CA SER A 549 -15.24 6.41 -29.08
C SER A 549 -14.88 5.97 -30.51
N MET A 550 -13.59 5.70 -30.77
CA MET A 550 -13.14 5.19 -32.07
C MET A 550 -13.69 3.79 -32.38
N TRP A 551 -13.72 2.88 -31.40
CA TRP A 551 -14.25 1.52 -31.56
C TRP A 551 -15.76 1.52 -31.80
N GLN A 552 -16.51 2.45 -31.21
CA GLN A 552 -17.92 2.64 -31.53
C GLN A 552 -18.11 3.07 -32.97
N GLY A 553 -17.34 4.07 -33.43
CA GLY A 553 -17.38 4.53 -34.83
C GLY A 553 -16.98 3.46 -35.86
N MET A 554 -16.14 2.50 -35.46
CA MET A 554 -15.72 1.36 -36.30
C MET A 554 -16.65 0.13 -36.19
N GLY A 555 -17.67 0.13 -35.32
CA GLY A 555 -18.56 -1.02 -35.10
C GLY A 555 -17.89 -2.22 -34.40
N ILE A 556 -16.76 -2.01 -33.73
CA ILE A 556 -16.00 -3.05 -33.01
C ILE A 556 -16.74 -3.43 -31.72
N LEU A 557 -17.25 -2.45 -30.97
CA LEU A 557 -17.97 -2.68 -29.72
C LEU A 557 -19.26 -3.48 -29.93
N ASP A 558 -19.96 -3.29 -31.05
CA ASP A 558 -21.15 -4.06 -31.40
C ASP A 558 -20.84 -5.55 -31.61
N GLN A 559 -19.63 -5.88 -32.10
CA GLN A 559 -19.18 -7.27 -32.23
C GLN A 559 -18.85 -7.88 -30.87
N VAL A 560 -18.19 -7.13 -30.00
CA VAL A 560 -17.89 -7.57 -28.63
C VAL A 560 -19.18 -7.79 -27.84
N TRP A 561 -20.15 -6.88 -27.97
CA TRP A 561 -21.46 -6.95 -27.29
C TRP A 561 -22.25 -8.22 -27.63
N LYS A 562 -22.10 -8.76 -28.85
CA LYS A 562 -22.69 -10.05 -29.24
C LYS A 562 -22.14 -11.22 -28.44
N SER A 563 -20.89 -11.13 -28.00
CA SER A 563 -20.21 -12.18 -27.23
C SER A 563 -20.33 -12.00 -25.71
N LYS A 564 -20.13 -10.78 -25.20
CA LYS A 564 -20.07 -10.48 -23.76
C LYS A 564 -20.63 -9.09 -23.45
N LEU A 565 -21.12 -8.89 -22.23
CA LEU A 565 -21.51 -7.55 -21.76
C LEU A 565 -20.29 -6.67 -21.57
N ILE A 566 -20.41 -5.38 -21.92
CA ILE A 566 -19.32 -4.41 -21.77
C ILE A 566 -19.63 -3.51 -20.59
N LEU A 567 -18.69 -3.41 -19.66
CA LEU A 567 -18.76 -2.55 -18.48
C LEU A 567 -17.50 -1.70 -18.42
N VAL A 568 -17.63 -0.45 -18.01
CA VAL A 568 -16.54 0.53 -18.02
C VAL A 568 -16.34 1.08 -16.62
N GLU A 569 -15.10 1.16 -16.17
CA GLU A 569 -14.71 1.85 -14.94
C GLU A 569 -14.81 3.37 -15.13
N THR A 570 -15.45 4.05 -14.19
CA THR A 570 -15.47 5.52 -14.15
C THR A 570 -14.68 6.03 -12.94
N PRO A 571 -14.24 7.29 -12.94
CA PRO A 571 -13.57 7.87 -11.76
C PRO A 571 -14.46 7.87 -10.51
N ASP A 572 -15.79 7.85 -10.70
CA ASP A 572 -16.75 7.79 -9.61
C ASP A 572 -16.78 6.39 -8.94
N SER A 573 -16.76 6.42 -7.62
CA SER A 573 -16.72 5.22 -6.78
C SER A 573 -18.05 4.46 -6.75
N GLN A 574 -19.19 5.16 -6.84
CA GLN A 574 -20.50 4.52 -6.75
C GLN A 574 -20.84 3.81 -8.05
N GLU A 575 -20.65 4.49 -9.17
CA GLU A 575 -20.80 3.90 -10.51
C GLU A 575 -19.87 2.69 -10.70
N THR A 576 -18.60 2.81 -10.33
CA THR A 576 -17.65 1.70 -10.43
C THR A 576 -18.09 0.51 -9.57
N SER A 577 -18.58 0.74 -8.35
CA SER A 577 -19.09 -0.34 -7.48
C SER A 577 -20.29 -1.07 -8.12
N LEU A 578 -21.22 -0.33 -8.72
CA LEU A 578 -22.36 -0.90 -9.43
C LEU A 578 -21.93 -1.67 -10.68
N ALA A 579 -20.97 -1.14 -11.44
CA ALA A 579 -20.41 -1.82 -12.61
C ALA A 579 -19.76 -3.16 -12.21
N LEU A 580 -19.03 -3.21 -11.11
CA LEU A 580 -18.41 -4.43 -10.60
C LEU A 580 -19.43 -5.47 -10.10
N GLU A 581 -20.49 -5.04 -9.43
CA GLU A 581 -21.57 -5.92 -9.00
C GLU A 581 -22.28 -6.53 -10.22
N THR A 582 -22.54 -5.70 -11.23
CA THR A 582 -23.10 -6.13 -12.52
C THR A 582 -22.17 -7.10 -13.23
N TYR A 583 -20.86 -6.85 -13.20
CA TYR A 583 -19.83 -7.71 -13.78
C TYR A 583 -19.85 -9.11 -13.15
N ARG A 584 -19.84 -9.19 -11.82
CA ARG A 584 -19.88 -10.45 -11.07
C ARG A 584 -21.16 -11.22 -11.35
N THR A 585 -22.30 -10.52 -11.41
CA THR A 585 -23.60 -11.11 -11.73
C THR A 585 -23.64 -11.66 -13.15
N ALA A 586 -23.10 -10.92 -14.13
CA ALA A 586 -23.05 -11.35 -15.52
C ALA A 586 -22.15 -12.59 -15.74
N CYS A 587 -21.02 -12.67 -15.03
CA CYS A 587 -20.15 -13.84 -15.06
C CYS A 587 -20.82 -15.06 -14.40
N SER A 588 -21.51 -14.87 -13.28
CA SER A 588 -22.19 -15.96 -12.56
C SER A 588 -23.42 -16.50 -13.31
N ASN A 589 -24.06 -15.67 -14.14
CA ASN A 589 -25.23 -16.04 -14.94
C ASN A 589 -24.86 -16.69 -16.29
N GLY A 590 -23.57 -16.90 -16.58
CA GLY A 590 -23.10 -17.59 -17.80
C GLY A 590 -23.11 -16.76 -19.09
N ARG A 591 -23.47 -15.47 -19.03
CA ARG A 591 -23.34 -14.56 -20.19
C ARG A 591 -21.91 -14.11 -20.41
N GLY A 592 -21.15 -13.95 -19.33
CA GLY A 592 -19.81 -13.39 -19.35
C GLY A 592 -19.80 -11.88 -19.58
N ALA A 593 -18.72 -11.24 -19.14
CA ALA A 593 -18.58 -9.79 -19.22
C ALA A 593 -17.12 -9.39 -19.49
N VAL A 594 -16.97 -8.23 -20.11
CA VAL A 594 -15.72 -7.51 -20.33
C VAL A 594 -15.73 -6.27 -19.47
N LEU A 595 -14.76 -6.16 -18.58
CA LEU A 595 -14.56 -4.97 -17.77
C LEU A 595 -13.40 -4.15 -18.34
N LEU A 596 -13.71 -2.98 -18.90
CA LEU A 596 -12.73 -2.00 -19.35
C LEU A 596 -12.36 -1.11 -18.16
N CYS A 597 -11.09 -1.16 -17.75
CA CYS A 597 -10.60 -0.52 -16.54
C CYS A 597 -9.23 0.12 -16.79
N VAL A 598 -8.75 0.90 -15.84
CA VAL A 598 -7.47 1.60 -15.93
C VAL A 598 -6.44 0.93 -15.01
N ALA A 599 -5.23 0.70 -15.51
CA ALA A 599 -4.14 0.02 -14.79
C ALA A 599 -3.63 0.75 -13.54
N ARG A 600 -3.95 2.05 -13.43
CA ARG A 600 -3.72 2.91 -12.26
C ARG A 600 -5.03 3.36 -11.60
N GLY A 601 -6.14 2.74 -12.00
CA GLY A 601 -7.48 3.03 -11.48
C GLY A 601 -7.75 2.26 -10.19
N LYS A 602 -8.89 2.53 -9.57
CA LYS A 602 -9.27 1.94 -8.27
C LYS A 602 -9.46 0.43 -8.36
N VAL A 603 -10.00 -0.04 -9.50
CA VAL A 603 -10.25 -1.46 -9.77
C VAL A 603 -8.95 -2.26 -9.80
N SER A 604 -7.88 -1.66 -10.33
CA SER A 604 -6.56 -2.28 -10.46
C SER A 604 -5.79 -2.42 -9.15
N GLU A 605 -6.28 -1.85 -8.04
CA GLU A 605 -5.60 -1.85 -6.74
C GLU A 605 -6.33 -2.68 -5.67
N GLY A 606 -7.64 -2.51 -5.49
CA GLY A 606 -8.35 -3.04 -4.32
C GLY A 606 -9.29 -4.22 -4.55
N ILE A 607 -9.43 -4.71 -5.80
CA ILE A 607 -10.54 -5.60 -6.17
C ILE A 607 -10.07 -6.97 -6.61
N ASP A 608 -10.62 -7.98 -5.96
CA ASP A 608 -10.30 -9.36 -6.30
C ASP A 608 -11.24 -9.93 -7.36
N PHE A 609 -10.59 -10.51 -8.38
CA PHE A 609 -11.20 -11.30 -9.44
C PHE A 609 -10.95 -12.77 -9.11
N ASP A 610 -11.90 -13.38 -8.42
CA ASP A 610 -11.81 -14.79 -8.02
C ASP A 610 -12.20 -15.71 -9.17
N HIS A 611 -11.36 -16.71 -9.47
CA HIS A 611 -11.64 -17.81 -10.40
C HIS A 611 -12.16 -17.34 -11.76
N HIS A 612 -13.44 -17.63 -12.04
CA HIS A 612 -14.10 -17.36 -13.32
C HIS A 612 -14.33 -15.87 -13.60
N TYR A 613 -14.14 -14.99 -12.61
CA TYR A 613 -14.23 -13.55 -12.80
C TYR A 613 -13.04 -12.97 -13.58
N GLY A 614 -11.93 -13.68 -13.73
CA GLY A 614 -10.70 -13.13 -14.32
C GLY A 614 -9.95 -14.09 -15.24
N ARG A 615 -10.66 -14.87 -16.07
CA ARG A 615 -10.04 -15.92 -16.92
C ARG A 615 -9.05 -15.38 -17.93
N THR A 616 -9.23 -14.14 -18.37
CA THR A 616 -8.25 -13.46 -19.21
C THR A 616 -8.11 -12.01 -18.78
N VAL A 617 -6.87 -11.62 -18.54
CA VAL A 617 -6.49 -10.23 -18.35
C VAL A 617 -5.72 -9.76 -19.57
N LEU A 618 -6.20 -8.68 -20.17
CA LEU A 618 -5.60 -8.02 -21.32
C LEU A 618 -5.06 -6.65 -20.89
N CYS A 619 -3.74 -6.49 -20.87
CA CYS A 619 -3.09 -5.19 -20.64
C CYS A 619 -2.83 -4.52 -21.99
N ILE A 620 -3.61 -3.49 -22.31
CA ILE A 620 -3.46 -2.70 -23.54
C ILE A 620 -2.37 -1.66 -23.30
N GLY A 621 -1.25 -1.79 -24.01
CA GLY A 621 -0.15 -0.86 -23.86
C GLY A 621 0.61 -0.99 -22.53
N VAL A 622 1.69 -0.22 -22.42
CA VAL A 622 2.47 -0.12 -21.17
C VAL A 622 1.92 1.03 -20.32
N PRO A 623 1.59 0.80 -19.03
CA PRO A 623 0.98 1.80 -18.16
C PRO A 623 2.02 2.80 -17.63
N PHE A 624 2.60 3.62 -18.50
CA PHE A 624 3.50 4.69 -18.09
C PHE A 624 2.76 5.82 -17.37
N GLN A 625 3.44 6.47 -16.41
CA GLN A 625 2.99 7.73 -15.86
C GLN A 625 3.03 8.85 -16.91
N TYR A 626 2.26 9.89 -16.67
CA TYR A 626 2.28 11.08 -17.51
C TYR A 626 3.63 11.81 -17.38
N THR A 627 4.49 11.62 -18.38
CA THR A 627 5.88 12.11 -18.38
C THR A 627 6.01 13.63 -18.45
N GLU A 628 4.95 14.34 -18.84
CA GLU A 628 4.96 15.81 -18.90
C GLU A 628 4.64 16.46 -17.56
N SER A 629 4.18 15.69 -16.56
CA SER A 629 3.99 16.17 -15.19
C SER A 629 5.29 16.73 -14.62
N ARG A 630 5.22 17.94 -14.06
CA ARG A 630 6.37 18.62 -13.46
C ARG A 630 6.82 17.96 -12.16
N ILE A 631 5.87 17.45 -11.38
CA ILE A 631 6.11 16.67 -10.15
C ILE A 631 6.98 15.45 -10.47
N LEU A 632 6.63 14.72 -11.52
CA LEU A 632 7.38 13.54 -11.94
C LEU A 632 8.78 13.91 -12.44
N LYS A 633 8.93 14.96 -13.26
CA LYS A 633 10.24 15.42 -13.73
C LYS A 633 11.17 15.81 -12.57
N ALA A 634 10.65 16.58 -11.62
CA ALA A 634 11.39 16.96 -10.42
C ALA A 634 11.84 15.73 -9.61
N ARG A 635 10.95 14.74 -9.46
CA ARG A 635 11.28 13.48 -8.78
C ARG A 635 12.35 12.69 -9.53
N LEU A 636 12.25 12.59 -10.85
CA LEU A 636 13.22 11.89 -11.69
C LEU A 636 14.61 12.54 -11.61
N GLU A 637 14.68 13.87 -11.63
CA GLU A 637 15.92 14.63 -11.44
C GLU A 637 16.53 14.36 -10.05
N PHE A 638 15.71 14.39 -9.00
CA PHE A 638 16.14 14.08 -7.64
C PHE A 638 16.67 12.65 -7.48
N LEU A 639 15.97 11.65 -8.03
CA LEU A 639 16.41 10.24 -7.99
C LEU A 639 17.73 10.03 -8.75
N ARG A 640 17.94 10.77 -9.84
CA ARG A 640 19.16 10.73 -10.65
C ARG A 640 20.35 11.32 -9.90
N GLU A 641 20.17 12.43 -9.21
CA GLU A 641 21.25 13.12 -8.48
C GLU A 641 21.61 12.43 -7.17
N THR A 642 20.60 12.03 -6.39
CA THR A 642 20.79 11.49 -5.03
C THR A 642 21.12 9.99 -5.06
N TYR A 643 20.30 9.20 -5.76
CA TYR A 643 20.37 7.74 -5.74
C TYR A 643 21.02 7.14 -7.00
N ARG A 644 21.42 7.98 -7.97
CA ARG A 644 21.99 7.57 -9.27
C ARG A 644 21.08 6.63 -10.05
N ILE A 645 19.76 6.74 -9.86
CA ILE A 645 18.76 5.97 -10.61
C ILE A 645 18.47 6.72 -11.91
N ARG A 646 18.62 6.04 -13.04
CA ARG A 646 18.31 6.65 -14.35
C ARG A 646 16.81 6.81 -14.52
N GLU A 647 16.41 7.87 -15.21
CA GLU A 647 15.00 8.23 -15.40
C GLU A 647 14.21 7.11 -16.08
N ASN A 648 14.80 6.52 -17.14
CA ASN A 648 14.20 5.40 -17.87
C ASN A 648 14.07 4.13 -17.02
N ASP A 649 14.97 3.90 -16.06
CA ASP A 649 14.93 2.73 -15.20
C ASP A 649 13.75 2.85 -14.23
N PHE A 650 13.56 4.02 -13.61
CA PHE A 650 12.41 4.30 -12.75
C PHE A 650 11.07 4.25 -13.50
N LEU A 651 10.96 4.88 -14.67
CA LEU A 651 9.74 4.85 -15.48
C LEU A 651 9.37 3.44 -15.93
N SER A 652 10.38 2.60 -16.21
CA SER A 652 10.16 1.21 -16.57
C SER A 652 9.74 0.38 -15.37
N PHE A 653 10.43 0.54 -14.25
CA PHE A 653 10.10 -0.10 -12.98
C PHE A 653 8.65 0.18 -12.56
N ASP A 654 8.25 1.45 -12.50
CA ASP A 654 6.91 1.82 -12.09
C ASP A 654 5.83 1.30 -13.05
N ALA A 655 6.08 1.31 -14.36
CA ALA A 655 5.16 0.76 -15.35
C ALA A 655 5.03 -0.77 -15.27
N MET A 656 6.14 -1.49 -15.04
CA MET A 656 6.13 -2.94 -14.90
C MET A 656 5.48 -3.36 -13.58
N ARG A 657 5.67 -2.60 -12.50
CA ARG A 657 4.98 -2.78 -11.20
C ARG A 657 3.46 -2.77 -11.36
N HIS A 658 2.91 -1.74 -12.00
CA HIS A 658 1.46 -1.64 -12.23
C HIS A 658 0.95 -2.70 -13.20
N CYS A 659 1.73 -3.04 -14.24
CA CYS A 659 1.37 -4.12 -15.16
C CYS A 659 1.33 -5.48 -14.42
N ALA A 660 2.36 -5.81 -13.65
CA ALA A 660 2.42 -7.03 -12.86
C ALA A 660 1.28 -7.10 -11.82
N GLN A 661 0.89 -5.96 -11.22
CA GLN A 661 -0.27 -5.89 -10.35
C GLN A 661 -1.56 -6.26 -11.08
N CYS A 662 -1.79 -5.70 -12.26
CA CYS A 662 -2.95 -6.03 -13.08
C CYS A 662 -2.97 -7.52 -13.47
N LEU A 663 -1.82 -8.06 -13.92
CA LEU A 663 -1.68 -9.45 -14.31
C LEU A 663 -1.83 -10.41 -13.12
N GLY A 664 -1.27 -10.06 -11.96
CA GLY A 664 -1.32 -10.83 -10.73
C GLY A 664 -2.72 -11.03 -10.16
N ARG A 665 -3.73 -10.30 -10.66
CA ARG A 665 -5.14 -10.51 -10.27
C ARG A 665 -5.78 -11.75 -10.87
N VAL A 666 -5.18 -12.33 -11.92
CA VAL A 666 -5.67 -13.55 -12.59
C VAL A 666 -5.57 -14.79 -11.70
N LEU A 667 -4.58 -14.83 -10.78
CA LEU A 667 -4.28 -16.02 -10.01
C LEU A 667 -4.59 -15.84 -8.53
N ARG A 668 -5.43 -16.72 -8.00
CA ARG A 668 -5.80 -16.77 -6.58
C ARG A 668 -5.40 -18.04 -5.86
N GLY A 669 -5.15 -19.11 -6.60
CA GLY A 669 -4.68 -20.39 -6.09
C GLY A 669 -4.00 -21.19 -7.19
N LYS A 670 -3.37 -22.30 -6.83
CA LYS A 670 -2.73 -23.20 -7.80
C LYS A 670 -3.74 -24.00 -8.63
N ASP A 671 -4.97 -24.10 -8.13
CA ASP A 671 -6.15 -24.68 -8.78
C ASP A 671 -6.80 -23.73 -9.79
N ASP A 672 -6.56 -22.43 -9.66
CA ASP A 672 -7.06 -21.44 -10.59
C ASP A 672 -6.21 -21.38 -11.87
N TYR A 673 -6.80 -20.87 -12.95
CA TYR A 673 -6.09 -20.68 -14.21
C TYR A 673 -6.57 -19.45 -14.97
N GLY A 674 -5.66 -18.88 -15.76
CA GLY A 674 -6.01 -17.80 -16.66
C GLY A 674 -4.90 -17.39 -17.62
N ILE A 675 -5.29 -16.52 -18.56
CA ILE A 675 -4.42 -16.02 -19.61
C ILE A 675 -4.05 -14.57 -19.30
N MET A 676 -2.77 -14.25 -19.44
CA MET A 676 -2.20 -12.93 -19.19
C MET A 676 -1.65 -12.38 -20.50
N VAL A 677 -2.36 -11.44 -21.12
CA VAL A 677 -1.98 -10.87 -22.41
C VAL A 677 -1.41 -9.48 -22.23
N MET A 678 -0.15 -9.28 -22.62
CA MET A 678 0.52 -7.99 -22.67
C MET A 678 0.55 -7.50 -24.12
N ALA A 679 -0.32 -6.56 -24.47
CA ALA A 679 -0.45 -6.06 -25.83
C ALA A 679 0.37 -4.78 -26.04
N ASP A 680 1.69 -4.94 -26.24
CA ASP A 680 2.59 -3.88 -26.69
C ASP A 680 3.96 -4.47 -27.07
N LYS A 681 4.54 -4.04 -28.19
CA LYS A 681 5.91 -4.42 -28.58
C LYS A 681 6.97 -4.06 -27.52
N ARG A 682 6.74 -3.03 -26.69
CA ARG A 682 7.71 -2.56 -25.69
C ARG A 682 7.91 -3.53 -24.52
N PHE A 683 6.94 -4.40 -24.22
CA PHE A 683 7.07 -5.40 -23.15
C PHE A 683 8.21 -6.40 -23.44
N ALA A 684 8.43 -6.75 -24.72
CA ALA A 684 9.50 -7.67 -25.11
C ALA A 684 10.89 -7.20 -24.66
N LYS A 685 11.13 -5.88 -24.66
CA LYS A 685 12.41 -5.29 -24.21
C LYS A 685 12.56 -5.25 -22.68
N LYS A 686 11.45 -5.31 -21.94
CA LYS A 686 11.39 -5.10 -20.48
C LYS A 686 11.06 -6.38 -19.70
N ARG A 687 11.14 -7.54 -20.36
CA ARG A 687 10.82 -8.84 -19.78
C ARG A 687 11.54 -9.12 -18.46
N GLN A 688 12.79 -8.69 -18.32
CA GLN A 688 13.61 -8.93 -17.13
C GLN A 688 13.12 -8.19 -15.87
N GLN A 689 12.27 -7.18 -16.03
CA GLN A 689 11.71 -6.42 -14.91
C GLN A 689 10.40 -7.02 -14.38
N LEU A 690 9.81 -7.99 -15.11
CA LEU A 690 8.65 -8.72 -14.62
C LEU A 690 9.04 -9.62 -13.43
N PRO A 691 8.13 -9.83 -12.46
CA PRO A 691 8.33 -10.79 -11.37
C PRO A 691 8.84 -12.14 -11.87
N LYS A 692 9.74 -12.78 -11.12
CA LYS A 692 10.36 -14.06 -11.51
C LYS A 692 9.33 -15.10 -11.90
N TRP A 693 8.21 -15.18 -11.17
CA TRP A 693 7.15 -16.15 -11.41
C TRP A 693 6.41 -15.95 -12.76
N ILE A 694 6.29 -14.71 -13.26
CA ILE A 694 5.77 -14.44 -14.62
C ILE A 694 6.87 -14.68 -15.64
N GLY A 695 8.07 -14.17 -15.36
CA GLY A 695 9.22 -14.21 -16.27
C GLY A 695 9.68 -15.63 -16.61
N SER A 696 9.59 -16.56 -15.64
CA SER A 696 9.91 -17.99 -15.81
C SER A 696 8.86 -18.75 -16.61
N ALA A 697 7.60 -18.32 -16.56
CA ALA A 697 6.50 -18.94 -17.30
C ALA A 697 6.41 -18.46 -18.75
N LEU A 698 6.95 -17.28 -19.06
CA LEU A 698 6.97 -16.72 -20.41
C LEU A 698 8.03 -17.45 -21.26
N SER A 699 7.62 -18.18 -22.29
CA SER A 699 8.59 -18.79 -23.22
C SER A 699 9.09 -17.77 -24.25
N GLU A 700 10.20 -18.04 -24.93
CA GLU A 700 10.66 -17.17 -26.03
C GLU A 700 9.67 -17.12 -27.20
N ALA A 701 8.96 -18.23 -27.45
CA ALA A 701 7.91 -18.30 -28.46
C ALA A 701 6.72 -17.38 -28.13
N ASP A 702 6.38 -17.25 -26.84
CA ASP A 702 5.26 -16.43 -26.37
C ASP A 702 5.62 -14.95 -26.20
N ALA A 703 6.89 -14.57 -26.35
CA ALA A 703 7.38 -13.21 -26.13
C ALA A 703 7.21 -12.28 -27.36
N ASN A 704 6.89 -12.81 -28.52
CA ASN A 704 6.76 -12.05 -29.75
C ASN A 704 5.68 -12.64 -30.68
N MET A 705 4.43 -12.59 -30.25
CA MET A 705 3.31 -13.17 -31.00
C MET A 705 2.52 -12.14 -31.81
N SER A 706 1.95 -12.58 -32.93
CA SER A 706 0.83 -11.90 -33.59
C SER A 706 -0.50 -12.19 -32.88
N VAL A 707 -1.53 -11.39 -33.17
CA VAL A 707 -2.89 -11.62 -32.67
C VAL A 707 -3.34 -13.06 -32.94
N ASP A 708 -3.23 -13.55 -34.17
CA ASP A 708 -3.72 -14.89 -34.53
C ASP A 708 -2.94 -16.02 -33.84
N GLN A 709 -1.62 -15.86 -33.69
CA GLN A 709 -0.78 -16.81 -32.94
C GLN A 709 -1.16 -16.85 -31.46
N SER A 710 -1.42 -15.69 -30.87
CA SER A 710 -1.82 -15.58 -29.47
C SER A 710 -3.17 -16.25 -29.20
N VAL A 711 -4.13 -16.11 -30.12
CA VAL A 711 -5.45 -16.76 -30.05
C VAL A 711 -5.30 -18.27 -30.16
N ALA A 712 -4.43 -18.78 -31.05
CA ALA A 712 -4.17 -20.21 -31.19
C ALA A 712 -3.54 -20.80 -29.91
N ALA A 713 -2.57 -20.11 -29.32
CA ALA A 713 -1.93 -20.50 -28.06
C ALA A 713 -2.95 -20.51 -26.90
N ALA A 714 -3.74 -19.45 -26.78
CA ALA A 714 -4.81 -19.32 -25.78
C ALA A 714 -5.86 -20.43 -25.91
N LYS A 715 -6.26 -20.78 -27.15
CA LYS A 715 -7.21 -21.88 -27.40
C LYS A 715 -6.65 -23.24 -26.98
N ARG A 716 -5.37 -23.52 -27.29
CA ARG A 716 -4.69 -24.73 -26.85
C ARG A 716 -4.61 -24.80 -25.33
N PHE A 717 -4.28 -23.69 -24.68
CA PHE A 717 -4.21 -23.59 -23.23
C PHE A 717 -5.56 -23.85 -22.55
N LEU A 718 -6.62 -23.17 -22.96
CA LEU A 718 -7.97 -23.35 -22.38
C LEU A 718 -8.50 -24.77 -22.60
N LYS A 719 -8.26 -25.37 -23.77
CA LYS A 719 -8.61 -26.78 -24.04
C LYS A 719 -7.82 -27.75 -23.18
N GLY A 720 -6.57 -27.41 -22.86
CA GLY A 720 -5.82 -28.11 -21.83
C GLY A 720 -6.55 -27.98 -20.50
N MET A 721 -6.72 -26.74 -20.01
CA MET A 721 -7.25 -26.42 -18.68
C MET A 721 -8.64 -26.98 -18.39
N SER A 722 -9.48 -27.17 -19.41
CA SER A 722 -10.82 -27.76 -19.24
C SER A 722 -10.82 -29.23 -18.81
N LYS A 723 -9.69 -29.94 -18.91
CA LYS A 723 -9.57 -31.30 -18.38
C LYS A 723 -9.50 -31.27 -16.85
N PRO A 724 -10.28 -32.09 -16.13
CA PRO A 724 -10.22 -32.16 -14.67
C PRO A 724 -8.81 -32.59 -14.24
N PHE A 725 -8.24 -31.84 -13.31
CA PHE A 725 -6.88 -32.09 -12.82
C PHE A 725 -6.96 -32.73 -11.43
N PRO A 726 -6.74 -34.05 -11.31
CA PRO A 726 -6.88 -34.73 -10.03
C PRO A 726 -5.77 -34.34 -9.05
N MET A 727 -6.13 -34.21 -7.78
CA MET A 727 -5.24 -33.67 -6.74
C MET A 727 -3.96 -34.47 -6.52
N HIS A 728 -3.94 -35.79 -6.79
CA HIS A 728 -2.75 -36.63 -6.61
C HIS A 728 -1.58 -36.21 -7.51
N LEU A 729 -1.84 -35.55 -8.66
CA LEU A 729 -0.79 -35.03 -9.54
C LEU A 729 -0.12 -33.77 -8.98
N GLN A 730 -0.75 -33.12 -8.00
CA GLN A 730 -0.17 -31.95 -7.31
C GLN A 730 0.73 -32.35 -6.13
N GLU A 731 0.50 -33.54 -5.58
CA GLU A 731 1.20 -34.06 -4.40
C GLU A 731 2.68 -34.32 -4.74
N GLY A 732 3.58 -33.93 -3.86
CA GLY A 732 5.04 -34.02 -4.04
C GLY A 732 5.66 -32.91 -4.91
N VAL A 733 4.90 -32.28 -5.80
CA VAL A 733 5.41 -31.20 -6.68
C VAL A 733 4.96 -29.81 -6.21
N SER A 734 3.67 -29.50 -6.35
CA SER A 734 3.14 -28.18 -6.02
C SER A 734 2.55 -28.09 -4.61
N THR A 735 2.19 -29.22 -4.01
CA THR A 735 1.71 -29.34 -2.63
C THR A 735 2.47 -30.44 -1.91
N TRP A 736 2.94 -30.14 -0.70
CA TRP A 736 3.60 -31.09 0.17
C TRP A 736 2.65 -31.55 1.28
N SER A 737 2.55 -32.87 1.43
CA SER A 737 1.99 -33.50 2.63
C SER A 737 2.99 -33.38 3.79
N PHE A 738 2.56 -33.80 4.98
CA PHE A 738 3.46 -33.84 6.14
C PHE A 738 4.67 -34.74 5.88
N ASP A 739 4.47 -35.90 5.28
CA ASP A 739 5.55 -36.85 4.99
C ASP A 739 6.54 -36.31 3.96
N ASP A 740 6.05 -35.60 2.94
CA ASP A 740 6.91 -34.97 1.92
C ASP A 740 7.79 -33.88 2.53
N LEU A 741 7.22 -33.08 3.42
CA LEU A 741 7.95 -32.04 4.15
C LEU A 741 9.06 -32.65 5.01
N MET A 742 8.77 -33.74 5.74
CA MET A 742 9.77 -34.44 6.55
C MET A 742 10.91 -35.02 5.71
N ARG A 743 10.61 -35.58 4.53
CA ARG A 743 11.65 -36.06 3.60
C ARG A 743 12.52 -34.91 3.09
N HIS A 744 11.92 -33.77 2.76
CA HIS A 744 12.65 -32.59 2.34
C HIS A 744 13.59 -32.09 3.44
N GLN A 745 13.11 -32.00 4.69
CA GLN A 745 13.93 -31.61 5.84
C GLN A 745 15.09 -32.58 6.08
N ALA A 746 14.85 -33.88 5.99
CA ALA A 746 15.90 -34.88 6.12
C ALA A 746 16.98 -34.74 5.02
N LYS A 747 16.56 -34.43 3.79
CA LYS A 747 17.48 -34.19 2.66
C LYS A 747 18.35 -32.95 2.91
N VAL A 748 17.74 -31.82 3.28
CA VAL A 748 18.46 -30.57 3.55
C VAL A 748 19.43 -30.74 4.72
N ASN A 749 19.03 -31.44 5.78
CA ASN A 749 19.90 -31.72 6.92
C ASN A 749 21.09 -32.61 6.51
N ALA A 750 20.86 -33.64 5.69
CA ALA A 750 21.94 -34.49 5.17
C ALA A 750 22.91 -33.72 4.26
N GLU A 751 22.42 -32.76 3.46
CA GLU A 751 23.25 -31.86 2.64
C GLU A 751 24.08 -30.90 3.51
N HIS A 752 23.48 -30.33 4.55
CA HIS A 752 24.19 -29.50 5.53
C HIS A 752 25.25 -30.29 6.29
N GLU A 753 24.97 -31.53 6.70
CA GLU A 753 25.96 -32.42 7.34
C GLU A 753 27.11 -32.78 6.39
N LYS A 754 26.82 -33.01 5.11
CA LYS A 754 27.86 -33.22 4.09
C LYS A 754 28.72 -31.97 3.89
N ALA A 755 28.12 -30.79 3.78
CA ALA A 755 28.83 -29.52 3.63
C ALA A 755 29.69 -29.20 4.87
N GLY A 756 29.16 -29.44 6.08
CA GLY A 756 29.91 -29.26 7.33
C GLY A 756 31.12 -30.19 7.45
N ARG A 757 31.00 -31.46 7.02
CA ARG A 757 32.13 -32.41 7.00
C ARG A 757 33.23 -32.04 6.00
N ILE A 758 32.89 -31.36 4.90
CA ILE A 758 33.87 -30.88 3.92
C ILE A 758 34.68 -29.70 4.50
N ILE A 759 34.07 -28.84 5.32
CA ILE A 759 34.73 -27.70 5.95
C ILE A 759 35.61 -28.16 7.13
N ASP A 760 35.15 -29.12 7.94
CA ASP A 760 35.93 -29.66 9.06
C ASP A 760 37.07 -30.60 8.61
N GLY A 761 36.95 -31.22 7.44
CA GLY A 761 38.01 -32.02 6.81
C GLY A 761 39.17 -31.20 6.21
N GLY A 762 39.03 -29.88 6.12
CA GLY A 762 40.03 -28.97 5.53
C GLY A 762 41.07 -28.40 6.50
N ILE A 763 40.92 -28.63 7.81
CA ILE A 763 41.83 -28.10 8.84
C ILE A 763 42.56 -29.27 9.52
N GLY A 764 43.41 -29.96 8.75
CA GLY A 764 44.12 -31.13 9.27
C GLY A 764 45.13 -31.78 8.32
N GLY A 765 46.20 -31.07 7.96
CA GLY A 765 47.50 -31.71 7.68
C GLY A 765 48.02 -31.76 6.23
N SER A 766 49.16 -31.08 6.06
CA SER A 766 50.29 -31.35 5.13
C SER A 766 50.19 -31.09 3.62
N ASN A 767 50.92 -30.04 3.22
CA ASN A 767 51.76 -29.85 2.02
C ASN A 767 51.74 -30.93 0.92
N GLY A 768 51.29 -30.51 -0.27
CA GLY A 768 51.65 -31.11 -1.56
C GLY A 768 51.03 -30.34 -2.73
N HIS A 769 51.84 -29.65 -3.53
CA HIS A 769 51.44 -29.15 -4.86
C HIS A 769 50.96 -30.32 -5.74
N VAL A 770 49.79 -30.22 -6.40
CA VAL A 770 49.54 -30.66 -7.80
C VAL A 770 48.26 -29.98 -8.34
N HIS A 771 48.30 -29.69 -9.65
CA HIS A 771 47.39 -29.08 -10.62
C HIS A 771 45.87 -29.10 -10.46
N GLY A 772 45.27 -27.95 -10.82
CA GLY A 772 43.84 -27.77 -11.09
C GLY A 772 43.45 -28.01 -12.55
N ASP A 773 43.52 -29.26 -13.02
CA ASP A 773 42.93 -29.68 -14.31
C ASP A 773 42.03 -30.92 -14.21
N GLU A 774 41.81 -31.51 -13.03
CA GLU A 774 40.98 -32.72 -12.88
C GLU A 774 39.52 -32.44 -12.42
N ILE A 775 39.17 -31.20 -12.06
CA ILE A 775 37.82 -30.86 -11.58
C ILE A 775 36.85 -30.51 -12.73
N MET A 776 37.36 -30.24 -13.94
CA MET A 776 36.54 -29.99 -15.14
C MET A 776 36.11 -31.28 -15.87
N ALA A 777 36.79 -32.41 -15.64
CA ALA A 777 36.52 -33.65 -16.37
C ALA A 777 35.37 -34.50 -15.78
N GLU A 778 35.09 -34.39 -14.47
CA GLU A 778 33.97 -35.11 -13.84
C GLU A 778 32.63 -34.37 -13.98
N ALA A 779 32.64 -33.06 -14.25
CA ALA A 779 31.42 -32.29 -14.50
C ALA A 779 30.87 -32.44 -15.93
N GLU A 780 31.69 -32.81 -16.91
CA GLU A 780 31.25 -33.05 -18.29
C GLU A 780 30.74 -34.49 -18.52
N ALA A 781 31.10 -35.46 -17.66
CA ALA A 781 30.66 -36.85 -17.80
C ALA A 781 29.24 -37.15 -17.26
N GLU A 782 28.72 -36.36 -16.31
CA GLU A 782 27.35 -36.54 -15.80
C GLU A 782 26.27 -35.87 -16.66
N VAL A 783 26.65 -34.99 -17.59
CA VAL A 783 25.72 -34.31 -18.50
C VAL A 783 25.38 -35.19 -19.72
N ASP A 784 26.27 -36.08 -20.14
CA ASP A 784 26.06 -36.98 -21.28
C ASP A 784 25.33 -38.29 -20.93
N ALA A 785 25.14 -38.63 -19.65
CA ALA A 785 24.41 -39.82 -19.22
C ALA A 785 22.88 -39.58 -19.04
N ALA A 786 22.44 -38.32 -18.93
CA ALA A 786 21.03 -37.98 -18.72
C ALA A 786 20.22 -37.79 -20.02
N THR A 787 20.86 -37.91 -21.19
CA THR A 787 20.23 -37.76 -22.52
C THR A 787 19.94 -39.10 -23.22
N MET A 788 20.20 -40.23 -22.58
CA MET A 788 19.95 -41.58 -23.13
C MET A 788 19.05 -42.38 -22.18
N GLU A 789 17.77 -42.03 -22.08
CA GLU A 789 16.66 -42.95 -21.73
C GLU A 789 15.31 -42.20 -21.68
N MET A 790 14.72 -41.97 -22.85
CA MET A 790 13.25 -41.93 -22.99
C MET A 790 12.87 -42.71 -24.27
N PRO A 791 11.93 -43.67 -24.21
CA PRO A 791 11.51 -44.42 -25.40
C PRO A 791 10.62 -43.56 -26.31
N ASP A 792 10.91 -43.62 -27.61
CA ASP A 792 10.07 -43.09 -28.69
C ASP A 792 8.68 -43.73 -28.65
N PHE A 793 7.64 -42.90 -28.60
CA PHE A 793 6.25 -43.27 -28.85
C PHE A 793 5.69 -42.31 -29.91
N ASP A 794 5.85 -42.66 -31.17
CA ASP A 794 5.00 -42.22 -32.29
C ASP A 794 5.16 -43.23 -33.44
N ASP A 795 4.15 -44.10 -33.62
CA ASP A 795 3.55 -44.47 -34.91
C ASP A 795 2.64 -45.68 -34.71
N ASP A 796 1.34 -45.45 -34.64
CA ASP A 796 0.30 -46.35 -35.18
C ASP A 796 -1.08 -45.72 -34.94
N MET A 797 -1.69 -45.21 -36.01
CA MET A 797 -3.12 -45.41 -36.38
C MET A 797 -3.55 -44.37 -37.41
N ASN A 798 -3.21 -44.64 -38.66
CA ASN A 798 -4.18 -44.54 -39.74
C ASN A 798 -5.10 -45.75 -39.63
N ASP A 799 -6.34 -45.56 -39.16
CA ASP A 799 -7.57 -46.17 -39.69
C ASP A 799 -8.72 -45.97 -38.68
N PHE A 800 -9.85 -45.46 -39.22
CA PHE A 800 -11.17 -45.14 -38.63
C PHE A 800 -11.43 -43.72 -38.12
#